data_AF-A0A5N5KQH8-F1
#
_entry.id   AF-A0A5N5KQH8-F1
#
_cell.length_a   1.000
_cell.length_b   1.000
_cell.length_c   1.000
_cell.angle_alpha   90.00
_cell.angle_beta   90.00
_cell.angle_gamma   90.00
#
_symmetry.space_group_name_H-M   'P 1'
#
loop_
_entity.id
_entity.type
_entity.pdbx_description
1 polymer ?
#
loop_
_entity_poly.entity_id
_entity_poly.type
_entity_poly.pdbx_seq_one_letter_code
_entity_poly.pdbx_strand_id
1 'polypeptide(L)'
;MIRTLAMPLRWLALGLLLLQVEAFYIPGWSIKSYREAEQIPLLVNKAYSDNTQLQYAYYDLPFVCPPTGRRHAGTGLFSGQSIALNLGEVLRGDRIAASDIELAMQRDQTCNVLCNREISRDDLRRAKELIEQGYVVEWVVDNLPGATSFVTVDKTRKYYAAGFKLGSVDYSGSKPRYYLNNHHTIVLRYRRAPGKDGEKGGKVIVGFEVYTKSVGAGVKRNSEGCPADLRNIDEGFELFVRPNNTRAGKNAAEFVPEELEEGDGKLTIPYSYSVYFREDNSVEWNRRWDLYFVNQEEGSKIHWLAIINSLIICGLLTGIVLMILTKTIRTDIKGYKEASAEDGKLRLKKPKAKSEKGLGLLEQDGEADDGDLSDDGEALEDVTGWKLLHADVFRAPAYGHLLAPLVGSGMQLLFMAIGLVLLSALGVLNPSFRGGFISFGVGLFIFAGLFSGYFSARVYRTFDGQDWRRNMIMTAVLFPGMMFGVVFVLNLFVWAQASSTAIPFGTLIAIVFLWMCVQVPLVYIGSWYGYVRSGAWEHPTKTASIPRQVPRQAWYIRGPRTVLLAGLIPFAVIFIELLFVFQSVWQDKSGYYYVFGFLAVVSAILVLTVAEVTMVTIYVQLCSENYHWWWQSFLVGGGSAVWVFLYCVWYYFVKLHITGFVSSMLFFSYSFMACCVYGLLTGTVGFLTAYAFVRRIYG
;
A
#
# COMPACT_ATOMS: atom_id res chain seq x y z
N MET A 1 -12.49 36.03 -45.95
CA MET A 1 -11.70 34.95 -46.57
C MET A 1 -10.56 34.38 -45.69
N ILE A 2 -10.35 34.85 -44.43
CA ILE A 2 -9.21 34.45 -43.57
C ILE A 2 -9.60 33.43 -42.48
N ARG A 3 -10.89 33.12 -42.28
CA ARG A 3 -11.36 32.22 -41.21
C ARG A 3 -11.41 30.73 -41.58
N THR A 4 -11.25 30.35 -42.85
CA THR A 4 -11.40 28.96 -43.31
C THR A 4 -10.07 28.19 -43.45
N LEU A 5 -8.92 28.86 -43.32
CA LEU A 5 -7.57 28.25 -43.44
C LEU A 5 -6.95 27.82 -42.10
N ALA A 6 -7.53 28.20 -40.96
CA ALA A 6 -6.98 27.87 -39.63
C ALA A 6 -7.33 26.45 -39.14
N MET A 7 -8.34 25.81 -39.72
CA MET A 7 -8.76 24.45 -39.36
C MET A 7 -7.77 23.37 -39.84
N PRO A 8 -7.30 23.35 -41.10
CA PRO A 8 -6.38 22.29 -41.57
C PRO A 8 -5.00 22.36 -40.89
N LEU A 9 -4.54 23.54 -40.46
CA LEU A 9 -3.25 23.71 -39.78
C LEU A 9 -3.24 23.12 -38.36
N ARG A 10 -4.38 23.15 -37.65
CA ARG A 10 -4.53 22.51 -36.32
C ARG A 10 -4.56 20.99 -36.42
N TRP A 11 -5.18 20.43 -37.46
CA TRP A 11 -5.19 18.98 -37.71
C TRP A 11 -3.83 18.48 -38.21
N LEU A 12 -3.11 19.29 -39.01
CA LEU A 12 -1.72 19.00 -39.41
C LEU A 12 -0.77 19.06 -38.23
N ALA A 13 -0.92 20.03 -37.31
CA ALA A 13 -0.13 20.08 -36.08
C ALA A 13 -0.42 18.90 -35.14
N LEU A 14 -1.68 18.46 -35.03
CA LEU A 14 -2.04 17.24 -34.29
C LEU A 14 -1.49 15.97 -34.97
N GLY A 15 -1.48 15.93 -36.30
CA GLY A 15 -0.91 14.83 -37.09
C GLY A 15 0.62 14.77 -37.03
N LEU A 16 1.30 15.92 -36.98
CA LEU A 16 2.76 16.02 -36.79
C LEU A 16 3.18 15.63 -35.36
N LEU A 17 2.34 15.89 -34.35
CA LEU A 17 2.53 15.40 -32.97
C LEU A 17 2.35 13.87 -32.86
N LEU A 18 1.50 13.27 -33.70
CA LEU A 18 1.32 11.81 -33.75
C LEU A 18 2.44 11.08 -34.51
N LEU A 19 3.18 11.77 -35.38
CA LEU A 19 4.28 11.20 -36.17
C LEU A 19 5.63 11.13 -35.43
N GLN A 20 5.71 11.66 -34.20
CA GLN A 20 6.90 11.59 -33.33
C GLN A 20 6.75 10.58 -32.18
N VAL A 21 5.82 9.64 -32.27
CA VAL A 21 5.79 8.51 -31.33
C VAL A 21 6.89 7.54 -31.74
N GLU A 22 8.14 7.84 -31.35
CA GLU A 22 9.08 6.77 -31.07
C GLU A 22 8.39 5.83 -30.08
N ALA A 23 8.29 4.55 -30.44
CA ALA A 23 7.64 3.55 -29.61
C ALA A 23 8.25 3.59 -28.21
N PHE A 24 7.51 4.15 -27.26
CA PHE A 24 7.99 4.32 -25.89
C PHE A 24 8.19 2.93 -25.29
N TYR A 25 9.45 2.57 -25.04
CA TYR A 25 9.78 1.33 -24.35
C TYR A 25 9.29 1.44 -22.90
N ILE A 26 8.26 0.66 -22.57
CA ILE A 26 7.82 0.48 -21.19
C ILE A 26 8.58 -0.74 -20.64
N PRO A 27 9.52 -0.55 -19.69
CA PRO A 27 10.26 -1.65 -19.09
C PRO A 27 9.31 -2.71 -18.54
N GLY A 28 9.52 -3.96 -18.96
CA GLY A 28 8.70 -5.09 -18.52
C GLY A 28 7.49 -5.44 -19.42
N TRP A 29 7.14 -4.61 -20.40
CA TRP A 29 6.08 -4.90 -21.38
C TRP A 29 6.64 -5.33 -22.74
N SER A 30 7.77 -4.74 -23.15
CA SER A 30 8.44 -5.07 -24.41
C SER A 30 9.59 -6.05 -24.22
N ILE A 31 9.62 -7.08 -25.08
CA ILE A 31 10.64 -8.12 -25.12
C ILE A 31 11.96 -7.50 -25.58
N LYS A 32 13.01 -7.67 -24.77
CA LYS A 32 14.38 -7.35 -25.17
C LYS A 32 15.06 -8.63 -25.67
N SER A 33 15.42 -8.66 -26.95
CA SER A 33 16.17 -9.76 -27.55
C SER A 33 17.66 -9.41 -27.59
N TYR A 34 18.50 -10.41 -27.34
CA TYR A 34 19.95 -10.33 -27.32
C TYR A 34 20.54 -11.22 -28.41
N ARG A 35 21.55 -10.73 -29.11
CA ARG A 35 22.35 -11.51 -30.08
C ARG A 35 23.46 -12.27 -29.38
N GLU A 36 24.08 -13.19 -30.11
CA GLU A 36 25.25 -13.91 -29.61
C GLU A 36 26.43 -12.98 -29.35
N ALA A 37 27.14 -13.21 -28.24
CA ALA A 37 28.21 -12.35 -27.73
C ALA A 37 27.79 -10.88 -27.44
N GLU A 38 26.50 -10.55 -27.53
CA GLU A 38 26.00 -9.24 -27.09
C GLU A 38 26.09 -9.14 -25.57
N GLN A 39 26.34 -7.92 -25.09
CA GLN A 39 26.56 -7.66 -23.68
C GLN A 39 25.27 -7.41 -22.93
N ILE A 40 25.15 -8.07 -21.79
CA ILE A 40 24.03 -7.95 -20.89
C ILE A 40 24.51 -7.17 -19.66
N PRO A 41 23.99 -5.96 -19.40
CA PRO A 41 24.39 -5.21 -18.21
C PRO A 41 23.85 -5.90 -16.95
N LEU A 42 24.74 -6.24 -16.02
CA LEU A 42 24.37 -6.62 -14.66
C LEU A 42 24.27 -5.38 -13.79
N LEU A 43 23.08 -5.16 -13.23
CA LEU A 43 22.78 -4.01 -12.40
C LEU A 43 22.79 -4.43 -10.93
N VAL A 44 23.55 -3.73 -10.10
CA VAL A 44 23.54 -3.89 -8.64
C VAL A 44 22.58 -2.88 -8.03
N ASN A 45 21.80 -3.28 -7.03
CA ASN A 45 20.82 -2.39 -6.37
C ASN A 45 21.19 -2.15 -4.90
N LYS A 46 20.66 -2.99 -4.01
CA LYS A 46 20.71 -2.76 -2.57
C LYS A 46 20.82 -4.06 -1.81
N ALA A 47 21.22 -3.94 -0.55
CA ALA A 47 21.15 -4.99 0.45
C ALA A 47 20.03 -4.66 1.44
N TYR A 48 19.17 -5.63 1.73
CA TYR A 48 18.08 -5.52 2.69
C TYR A 48 18.08 -6.74 3.62
N SER A 49 17.43 -6.61 4.77
CA SER A 49 17.25 -7.69 5.74
C SER A 49 15.79 -7.77 6.16
N ASP A 50 15.33 -8.95 6.56
CA ASP A 50 14.00 -9.15 7.14
C ASP A 50 13.97 -8.72 8.63
N ASN A 51 15.14 -8.67 9.28
CA ASN A 51 15.30 -8.29 10.69
C ASN A 51 15.39 -6.78 10.92
N THR A 52 15.68 -5.97 9.90
CA THR A 52 15.83 -4.51 10.04
C THR A 52 15.13 -3.77 8.91
N GLN A 53 14.59 -2.57 9.16
CA GLN A 53 13.93 -1.78 8.11
C GLN A 53 14.92 -0.93 7.28
N LEU A 54 16.19 -0.92 7.66
CA LEU A 54 17.24 -0.15 7.00
C LEU A 54 17.82 -0.93 5.82
N GLN A 55 17.85 -0.30 4.66
CA GLN A 55 18.47 -0.83 3.45
C GLN A 55 19.77 -0.06 3.19
N TYR A 56 20.73 -0.70 2.52
CA TYR A 56 21.99 -0.05 2.14
C TYR A 56 22.25 -0.28 0.65
N ALA A 57 22.82 0.70 -0.03
CA ALA A 57 23.23 0.52 -1.41
C ALA A 57 24.38 -0.49 -1.45
N TYR A 58 24.29 -1.48 -2.34
CA TYR A 58 25.25 -2.59 -2.32
C TYR A 58 26.69 -2.12 -2.58
N TYR A 59 26.86 -1.16 -3.48
CA TYR A 59 28.17 -0.61 -3.86
C TYR A 59 28.75 0.39 -2.86
N ASP A 60 27.94 0.94 -1.94
CA ASP A 60 28.41 1.84 -0.88
C ASP A 60 28.95 1.08 0.34
N LEU A 61 28.76 -0.26 0.38
CA LEU A 61 29.29 -1.09 1.45
C LEU A 61 30.82 -1.12 1.37
N PRO A 62 31.54 -0.83 2.47
CA PRO A 62 32.99 -0.60 2.41
C PRO A 62 33.80 -1.84 2.06
N PHE A 63 33.26 -3.04 2.32
CA PHE A 63 33.88 -4.33 2.04
C PHE A 63 33.51 -4.91 0.66
N VAL A 64 32.64 -4.27 -0.11
CA VAL A 64 32.24 -4.68 -1.46
C VAL A 64 33.04 -3.90 -2.51
N CYS A 65 33.25 -4.50 -3.70
CA CYS A 65 33.83 -3.82 -4.84
C CYS A 65 32.85 -2.75 -5.39
N PRO A 66 33.16 -1.45 -5.33
CA PRO A 66 32.36 -0.44 -6.02
C PRO A 66 32.58 -0.56 -7.54
N PRO A 67 31.59 -0.21 -8.35
CA PRO A 67 31.77 -0.15 -9.81
C PRO A 67 32.79 0.94 -10.13
N THR A 68 33.87 0.57 -10.81
CA THR A 68 35.03 1.46 -11.06
C THR A 68 34.83 2.38 -12.25
N GLY A 69 33.77 2.17 -13.05
CA GLY A 69 33.47 2.97 -14.25
C GLY A 69 34.56 2.89 -15.32
N ARG A 70 35.44 1.88 -15.23
CA ARG A 70 36.53 1.67 -16.18
C ARG A 70 35.98 1.05 -17.46
N ARG A 71 36.13 1.78 -18.57
CA ARG A 71 35.84 1.29 -19.91
C ARG A 71 36.86 0.21 -20.30
N HIS A 72 36.52 -1.07 -20.15
CA HIS A 72 37.25 -2.17 -20.80
C HIS A 72 36.78 -2.32 -22.26
N ALA A 73 37.63 -2.87 -23.12
CA ALA A 73 37.31 -3.16 -24.52
C ALA A 73 36.26 -4.29 -24.57
N GLY A 74 34.99 -3.91 -24.47
CA GLY A 74 33.91 -4.84 -24.15
C GLY A 74 33.18 -4.52 -22.83
N THR A 75 33.18 -3.27 -22.37
CA THR A 75 32.14 -2.78 -21.46
C THR A 75 31.18 -1.95 -22.29
N GLY A 76 29.89 -2.31 -22.26
CA GLY A 76 28.84 -1.49 -22.85
C GLY A 76 28.95 -0.04 -22.37
N LEU A 77 28.39 0.89 -23.14
CA LEU A 77 28.46 2.35 -22.95
C LEU A 77 28.15 2.87 -21.52
N PHE A 78 27.64 2.01 -20.62
CA PHE A 78 27.01 2.35 -19.34
C PHE A 78 27.72 1.78 -18.09
N SER A 79 28.89 1.14 -18.18
CA SER A 79 29.62 0.63 -16.99
C SER A 79 29.94 1.76 -15.99
N GLY A 80 29.58 1.56 -14.71
CA GLY A 80 29.77 2.51 -13.60
C GLY A 80 28.89 3.77 -13.61
N GLN A 81 27.95 3.90 -14.55
CA GLN A 81 26.97 5.00 -14.51
C GLN A 81 25.79 4.64 -13.60
N SER A 82 25.40 5.60 -12.74
CA SER A 82 24.11 5.55 -12.04
C SER A 82 22.99 5.74 -13.07
N ILE A 83 22.06 4.80 -13.15
CA ILE A 83 20.93 4.88 -14.08
C ILE A 83 19.94 5.92 -13.55
N ALA A 84 19.34 6.72 -14.44
CA ALA A 84 18.27 7.62 -14.06
C ALA A 84 17.05 6.81 -13.59
N LEU A 85 16.78 6.88 -12.29
CA LEU A 85 15.68 6.16 -11.64
C LEU A 85 14.37 6.92 -11.79
N ASN A 86 13.27 6.21 -11.92
CA ASN A 86 11.94 6.82 -11.83
C ASN A 86 11.62 7.22 -10.38
N LEU A 87 10.63 8.10 -10.18
CA LEU A 87 10.28 8.61 -8.85
C LEU A 87 9.97 7.48 -7.86
N GLY A 88 9.27 6.44 -8.31
CA GLY A 88 8.91 5.30 -7.47
C GLY A 88 10.08 4.39 -7.11
N GLU A 89 11.06 4.21 -7.99
CA GLU A 89 12.32 3.52 -7.68
C GLU A 89 13.11 4.27 -6.61
N VAL A 90 13.19 5.61 -6.73
CA VAL A 90 13.84 6.45 -5.70
C VAL A 90 13.10 6.35 -4.36
N LEU A 91 11.76 6.42 -4.36
CA LEU A 91 10.95 6.32 -3.15
C LEU A 91 10.96 4.90 -2.54
N ARG A 92 11.21 3.86 -3.33
CA ARG A 92 11.45 2.48 -2.86
C ARG A 92 12.84 2.29 -2.23
N GLY A 93 13.71 3.31 -2.32
CA GLY A 93 15.09 3.24 -1.86
C GLY A 93 16.01 2.43 -2.78
N ASP A 94 15.67 2.32 -4.07
CA ASP A 94 16.51 1.67 -5.06
C ASP A 94 17.71 2.57 -5.41
N ARG A 95 18.88 1.94 -5.54
CA ARG A 95 20.17 2.56 -5.86
C ARG A 95 20.84 1.71 -6.91
N ILE A 96 20.39 1.86 -8.15
CA ILE A 96 20.80 0.97 -9.25
C ILE A 96 22.05 1.54 -9.94
N ALA A 97 23.11 0.74 -9.99
CA ALA A 97 24.34 1.03 -10.72
C ALA A 97 24.72 -0.16 -11.60
N ALA A 98 25.32 0.10 -12.76
CA ALA A 98 25.88 -0.95 -13.60
C ALA A 98 27.19 -1.46 -12.99
N SER A 99 27.29 -2.77 -12.78
CA SER A 99 28.50 -3.43 -12.29
C SER A 99 29.58 -3.56 -13.37
N ASP A 100 30.80 -3.87 -12.93
CA ASP A 100 31.93 -4.19 -13.81
C ASP A 100 31.93 -5.68 -14.25
N ILE A 101 30.89 -6.44 -13.91
CA ILE A 101 30.77 -7.86 -14.29
C ILE A 101 30.38 -7.96 -15.76
N GLU A 102 31.23 -8.60 -16.56
CA GLU A 102 30.99 -8.79 -17.99
C GLU A 102 30.14 -10.04 -18.26
N LEU A 103 28.91 -9.82 -18.71
CA LEU A 103 28.04 -10.88 -19.21
C LEU A 103 27.93 -10.78 -20.72
N ALA A 104 28.51 -11.75 -21.43
CA ALA A 104 28.39 -11.86 -22.89
C ALA A 104 27.51 -13.06 -23.24
N MET A 105 26.44 -12.82 -23.99
CA MET A 105 25.44 -13.84 -24.30
C MET A 105 26.06 -15.11 -24.91
N GLN A 106 25.77 -16.28 -24.32
CA GLN A 106 26.30 -17.60 -24.67
C GLN A 106 27.81 -17.82 -24.50
N ARG A 107 28.51 -16.90 -23.83
CA ARG A 107 29.94 -17.07 -23.52
C ARG A 107 30.10 -17.44 -22.05
N ASP A 108 30.29 -18.72 -21.78
CA ASP A 108 30.58 -19.22 -20.45
C ASP A 108 31.98 -18.75 -19.98
N GLN A 109 32.06 -18.29 -18.73
CA GLN A 109 33.28 -17.85 -18.08
C GLN A 109 33.42 -18.62 -16.77
N THR A 110 34.43 -19.48 -16.66
CA THR A 110 34.58 -20.39 -15.51
C THR A 110 35.06 -19.68 -14.26
N CYS A 111 35.94 -18.68 -14.37
CA CYS A 111 36.29 -17.81 -13.27
C CYS A 111 36.99 -16.55 -13.79
N ASN A 112 36.51 -15.38 -13.34
CA ASN A 112 37.16 -14.09 -13.50
C ASN A 112 37.32 -13.41 -12.14
N VAL A 113 38.40 -12.67 -11.96
CA VAL A 113 38.59 -11.81 -10.78
C VAL A 113 37.90 -10.47 -11.00
N LEU A 114 37.13 -10.03 -10.01
CA LEU A 114 36.44 -8.74 -10.05
C LEU A 114 37.32 -7.63 -9.46
N CYS A 115 37.67 -7.74 -8.18
CA CYS A 115 38.55 -6.80 -7.51
C CYS A 115 39.13 -7.39 -6.22
N ASN A 116 40.23 -6.80 -5.74
CA ASN A 116 40.76 -7.04 -4.40
C ASN A 116 40.44 -5.82 -3.54
N ARG A 117 39.66 -6.02 -2.48
CA ARG A 117 39.21 -4.95 -1.60
C ARG A 117 39.94 -5.02 -0.26
N GLU A 118 40.68 -3.97 0.08
CA GLU A 118 41.23 -3.82 1.44
C GLU A 118 40.18 -3.21 2.36
N ILE A 119 40.02 -3.79 3.55
CA ILE A 119 39.06 -3.35 4.57
C ILE A 119 39.76 -2.96 5.88
N SER A 120 39.19 -1.96 6.54
CA SER A 120 39.54 -1.58 7.92
C SER A 120 38.85 -2.50 8.94
N ARG A 121 39.22 -2.37 10.21
CA ARG A 121 38.58 -3.09 11.32
C ARG A 121 37.16 -2.62 11.59
N ASP A 122 36.89 -1.33 11.46
CA ASP A 122 35.53 -0.79 11.59
C ASP A 122 34.62 -1.34 10.48
N ASP A 123 35.15 -1.45 9.26
CA ASP A 123 34.45 -2.05 8.13
C ASP A 123 34.20 -3.54 8.34
N LEU A 124 35.13 -4.25 8.99
CA LEU A 124 34.99 -5.65 9.35
C LEU A 124 33.91 -5.85 10.42
N ARG A 125 33.85 -4.99 11.44
CA ARG A 125 32.77 -5.00 12.43
C ARG A 125 31.42 -4.77 11.76
N ARG A 126 31.32 -3.77 10.88
CA ARG A 126 30.13 -3.51 10.08
C ARG A 126 29.74 -4.70 9.20
N ALA A 127 30.71 -5.38 8.58
CA ALA A 127 30.45 -6.58 7.79
C ALA A 127 29.87 -7.73 8.64
N LYS A 128 30.42 -7.95 9.84
CA LYS A 128 29.89 -8.94 10.80
C LYS A 128 28.46 -8.62 11.21
N GLU A 129 28.18 -7.37 11.57
CA GLU A 129 26.83 -6.91 11.94
C GLU A 129 25.81 -7.16 10.82
N LEU A 130 26.16 -6.84 9.57
CA LEU A 130 25.27 -7.07 8.43
C LEU A 130 25.06 -8.56 8.12
N ILE A 131 26.07 -9.41 8.32
CA ILE A 131 25.93 -10.86 8.16
C ILE A 131 25.05 -11.44 9.27
N GLU A 132 25.24 -10.99 10.52
CA GLU A 132 24.44 -11.40 11.68
C GLU A 132 22.97 -11.01 11.52
N GLN A 133 22.71 -9.80 11.05
CA GLN A 133 21.37 -9.31 10.76
C GLN A 133 20.76 -9.99 9.51
N GLY A 134 21.49 -10.85 8.80
CA GLY A 134 20.96 -11.65 7.71
C GLY A 134 20.70 -10.87 6.42
N TYR A 135 21.56 -9.90 6.08
CA TYR A 135 21.37 -9.11 4.87
C TYR A 135 21.46 -9.96 3.58
N VAL A 136 20.52 -9.71 2.68
CA VAL A 136 20.36 -10.30 1.36
C VAL A 136 20.58 -9.21 0.31
N VAL A 137 21.33 -9.54 -0.73
CA VAL A 137 21.72 -8.63 -1.82
C VAL A 137 20.81 -8.82 -3.02
N GLU A 138 20.35 -7.72 -3.60
CA GLU A 138 19.53 -7.69 -4.81
C GLU A 138 20.34 -7.21 -6.02
N TRP A 139 20.52 -8.10 -6.99
CA TRP A 139 21.04 -7.77 -8.33
C TRP A 139 19.92 -7.90 -9.37
N VAL A 140 20.08 -7.26 -10.52
CA VAL A 140 19.07 -7.23 -11.57
C VAL A 140 19.71 -7.43 -12.94
N VAL A 141 19.08 -8.29 -13.75
CA VAL A 141 19.41 -8.51 -15.16
C VAL A 141 18.10 -8.58 -15.95
N ASP A 142 17.96 -7.78 -17.02
CA ASP A 142 16.76 -7.74 -17.88
C ASP A 142 15.42 -7.61 -17.10
N ASN A 143 15.43 -6.74 -16.07
CA ASN A 143 14.36 -6.51 -15.10
C ASN A 143 14.02 -7.71 -14.18
N LEU A 144 14.77 -8.82 -14.24
CA LEU A 144 14.64 -9.94 -13.31
C LEU A 144 15.58 -9.76 -12.11
N PRO A 145 15.10 -9.99 -10.87
CA PRO A 145 15.98 -10.02 -9.71
C PRO A 145 16.82 -11.30 -9.73
N GLY A 146 18.08 -11.21 -9.32
CA GLY A 146 18.94 -12.38 -9.16
C GLY A 146 18.44 -13.21 -8.00
N ALA A 147 18.15 -14.49 -8.24
CA ALA A 147 17.59 -15.36 -7.22
C ALA A 147 18.51 -16.53 -6.87
N THR A 148 18.41 -16.97 -5.62
CA THR A 148 18.86 -18.29 -5.22
C THR A 148 17.76 -19.30 -5.54
N SER A 149 18.13 -20.37 -6.24
CA SER A 149 17.14 -21.37 -6.61
C SER A 149 17.12 -22.53 -5.65
N PHE A 150 15.90 -22.91 -5.26
CA PHE A 150 15.65 -24.04 -4.39
C PHE A 150 14.79 -25.06 -5.12
N VAL A 151 15.01 -26.32 -4.78
CA VAL A 151 14.23 -27.45 -5.29
C VAL A 151 13.47 -28.02 -4.11
N THR A 152 12.18 -28.31 -4.30
CA THR A 152 11.36 -28.94 -3.26
C THR A 152 11.94 -30.29 -2.85
N VAL A 153 11.62 -30.76 -1.64
CA VAL A 153 12.09 -32.06 -1.13
C VAL A 153 11.75 -33.19 -2.10
N ASP A 154 10.58 -33.11 -2.73
CA ASP A 154 10.09 -34.07 -3.72
C ASP A 154 10.81 -33.99 -5.09
N LYS A 155 11.68 -33.00 -5.28
CA LYS A 155 12.38 -32.68 -6.55
C LYS A 155 11.46 -32.40 -7.74
N THR A 156 10.18 -32.18 -7.48
CA THR A 156 9.15 -31.95 -8.49
C THR A 156 9.10 -30.51 -8.97
N ARG A 157 9.45 -29.55 -8.10
CA ARG A 157 9.30 -28.13 -8.38
C ARG A 157 10.55 -27.36 -7.97
N LYS A 158 10.88 -26.36 -8.78
CA LYS A 158 11.95 -25.40 -8.55
C LYS A 158 11.31 -24.03 -8.27
N TYR A 159 11.75 -23.36 -7.23
CA TYR A 159 11.30 -22.01 -6.90
C TYR A 159 12.48 -21.07 -6.68
N TYR A 160 12.26 -19.78 -6.92
CA TYR A 160 13.28 -18.74 -6.81
C TYR A 160 13.01 -17.85 -5.61
N ALA A 161 13.99 -17.75 -4.72
CA ALA A 161 14.03 -16.73 -3.68
C ALA A 161 14.84 -15.55 -4.20
N ALA A 162 14.21 -14.37 -4.33
CA ALA A 162 14.89 -13.19 -4.83
C ALA A 162 16.00 -12.73 -3.87
N GLY A 163 17.17 -12.47 -4.44
CA GLY A 163 18.39 -12.13 -3.74
C GLY A 163 19.23 -13.33 -3.28
N PHE A 164 20.42 -13.03 -2.79
CA PHE A 164 21.34 -13.99 -2.19
C PHE A 164 21.93 -13.45 -0.88
N LYS A 165 22.22 -14.31 0.09
CA LYS A 165 22.77 -13.90 1.38
C LYS A 165 24.19 -13.35 1.23
N LEU A 166 24.49 -12.26 1.95
CA LEU A 166 25.82 -11.66 1.96
C LEU A 166 26.89 -12.59 2.57
N GLY A 167 26.49 -13.41 3.55
CA GLY A 167 27.37 -14.33 4.24
C GLY A 167 26.58 -15.36 5.05
N SER A 168 27.31 -16.15 5.84
CA SER A 168 26.75 -17.15 6.74
C SER A 168 27.43 -17.10 8.10
N VAL A 169 26.66 -17.34 9.15
CA VAL A 169 27.17 -17.48 10.52
C VAL A 169 27.19 -18.96 10.87
N ASP A 170 28.30 -19.42 11.43
CA ASP A 170 28.43 -20.76 11.99
C ASP A 170 28.51 -20.68 13.52
N TYR A 171 27.61 -21.40 14.19
CA TYR A 171 27.48 -21.49 15.64
C TYR A 171 28.09 -22.79 16.20
N SER A 172 28.76 -23.59 15.38
CA SER A 172 29.34 -24.89 15.79
C SER A 172 30.48 -24.76 16.83
N GLY A 173 31.13 -23.59 16.94
CA GLY A 173 32.20 -23.32 17.90
C GLY A 173 31.76 -22.56 19.15
N SER A 174 32.68 -22.41 20.12
CA SER A 174 32.47 -21.61 21.35
C SER A 174 32.22 -20.11 21.10
N LYS A 175 32.64 -19.61 19.93
CA LYS A 175 32.35 -18.26 19.42
C LYS A 175 31.73 -18.36 18.03
N PRO A 176 30.75 -17.50 17.68
CA PRO A 176 30.18 -17.46 16.34
C PRO A 176 31.25 -17.05 15.32
N ARG A 177 31.38 -17.82 14.24
CA ARG A 177 32.27 -17.52 13.12
C ARG A 177 31.49 -16.93 11.96
N TYR A 178 31.98 -15.83 11.41
CA TYR A 178 31.30 -15.09 10.35
C TYR A 178 32.03 -15.30 9.02
N TYR A 179 31.33 -15.86 8.03
CA TYR A 179 31.85 -16.11 6.70
C TYR A 179 31.24 -15.17 5.68
N LEU A 180 32.08 -14.54 4.85
CA LEU A 180 31.64 -13.65 3.78
C LEU A 180 31.60 -14.40 2.46
N ASN A 181 30.54 -14.19 1.68
CA ASN A 181 30.47 -14.68 0.31
C ASN A 181 31.21 -13.75 -0.64
N ASN A 182 32.33 -14.22 -1.19
CA ASN A 182 33.20 -13.46 -2.08
C ASN A 182 33.26 -14.03 -3.52
N HIS A 183 32.75 -15.25 -3.72
CA HIS A 183 32.63 -15.84 -5.05
C HIS A 183 31.15 -15.92 -5.48
N HIS A 184 30.85 -15.36 -6.65
CA HIS A 184 29.50 -15.32 -7.22
C HIS A 184 29.42 -16.14 -8.52
N THR A 185 28.70 -17.24 -8.50
CA THR A 185 28.37 -18.04 -9.69
C THR A 185 27.02 -17.57 -10.24
N ILE A 186 27.07 -16.92 -11.40
CA ILE A 186 25.92 -16.40 -12.13
C ILE A 186 25.49 -17.42 -13.16
N VAL A 187 24.21 -17.80 -13.16
CA VAL A 187 23.63 -18.69 -14.16
C VAL A 187 22.45 -17.98 -14.82
N LEU A 188 22.58 -17.67 -16.10
CA LEU A 188 21.52 -17.08 -16.91
C LEU A 188 20.82 -18.17 -17.71
N ARG A 189 19.52 -18.32 -17.48
CA ARG A 189 18.66 -19.16 -18.31
C ARG A 189 18.14 -18.37 -19.48
N TYR A 190 18.29 -18.90 -20.68
CA TYR A 190 17.84 -18.26 -21.90
C TYR A 190 17.07 -19.22 -22.80
N ARG A 191 16.32 -18.64 -23.73
CA ARG A 191 15.69 -19.37 -24.85
C ARG A 191 15.74 -18.54 -26.11
N ARG A 192 15.37 -19.15 -27.24
CA ARG A 192 15.16 -18.40 -28.49
C ARG A 192 13.98 -17.45 -28.34
N ALA A 193 14.15 -16.22 -28.84
CA ALA A 193 13.10 -15.20 -28.82
C ALA A 193 11.87 -15.68 -29.62
N PRO A 194 10.64 -15.36 -29.19
CA PRO A 194 9.45 -15.66 -30.00
C PRO A 194 9.37 -14.73 -31.23
N GLY A 195 8.81 -15.24 -32.33
CA GLY A 195 8.55 -14.47 -33.55
C GLY A 195 9.77 -14.21 -34.44
N LYS A 196 9.68 -13.14 -35.26
CA LYS A 196 10.69 -12.79 -36.30
C LYS A 196 12.08 -12.53 -35.73
N ASP A 197 12.18 -12.09 -34.48
CA ASP A 197 13.47 -11.85 -33.82
C ASP A 197 14.16 -13.15 -33.43
N GLY A 198 13.41 -14.22 -33.14
CA GLY A 198 13.96 -15.57 -32.95
C GLY A 198 14.54 -16.15 -34.23
N GLU A 199 13.86 -15.92 -35.37
CA GLU A 199 14.35 -16.33 -36.70
C GLU A 199 15.66 -15.63 -37.08
N LYS A 200 15.85 -14.39 -36.60
CA LYS A 200 17.10 -13.64 -36.72
C LYS A 200 18.19 -14.05 -35.71
N GLY A 201 17.96 -15.13 -34.94
CA GLY A 201 18.90 -15.63 -33.93
C GLY A 201 18.86 -14.88 -32.59
N GLY A 202 17.86 -14.03 -32.37
CA GLY A 202 17.65 -13.33 -31.10
C GLY A 202 17.28 -14.29 -29.96
N LYS A 203 17.81 -14.02 -28.78
CA LYS A 203 17.62 -14.84 -27.57
C LYS A 203 17.06 -13.96 -26.45
N VAL A 204 16.27 -14.55 -25.56
CA VAL A 204 15.64 -13.85 -24.43
C VAL A 204 16.01 -14.54 -23.13
N ILE A 205 16.17 -13.74 -22.07
CA ILE A 205 16.50 -14.23 -20.72
C ILE A 205 15.19 -14.57 -20.01
N VAL A 206 15.13 -15.79 -19.46
CA VAL A 206 13.96 -16.34 -18.77
C VAL A 206 14.21 -16.61 -17.28
N GLY A 207 15.48 -16.64 -16.85
CA GLY A 207 15.82 -16.83 -15.44
C GLY A 207 17.19 -16.29 -15.11
N PHE A 208 17.33 -15.78 -13.88
CA PHE A 208 18.58 -15.23 -13.38
C PHE A 208 18.87 -15.84 -12.01
N GLU A 209 19.82 -16.76 -11.98
CA GLU A 209 20.23 -17.46 -10.76
C GLU A 209 21.61 -16.95 -10.30
N VAL A 210 21.75 -16.75 -9.00
CA VAL A 210 23.02 -16.38 -8.38
C VAL A 210 23.29 -17.34 -7.22
N TYR A 211 24.40 -18.06 -7.30
CA TYR A 211 24.90 -18.91 -6.22
C TYR A 211 26.14 -18.28 -5.65
N THR A 212 26.21 -18.22 -4.32
CA THR A 212 27.34 -17.63 -3.63
C THR A 212 28.12 -18.66 -2.85
N LYS A 213 29.44 -18.48 -2.80
CA LYS A 213 30.35 -19.28 -1.99
C LYS A 213 31.34 -18.39 -1.26
N SER A 214 31.74 -18.86 -0.08
CA SER A 214 32.79 -18.25 0.72
C SER A 214 34.11 -18.97 0.41
N VAL A 215 35.06 -18.29 -0.22
CA VAL A 215 36.36 -18.84 -0.65
C VAL A 215 37.47 -18.24 0.20
N GLY A 216 38.04 -19.04 1.10
CA GLY A 216 39.10 -18.63 2.02
C GLY A 216 40.44 -18.28 1.35
N ALA A 217 41.34 -17.69 2.13
CA ALA A 217 42.70 -17.35 1.70
C ALA A 217 43.61 -18.59 1.56
N GLY A 218 43.29 -19.70 2.23
CA GLY A 218 44.03 -20.97 2.16
C GLY A 218 43.86 -21.75 0.86
N VAL A 219 42.91 -21.35 0.01
CA VAL A 219 42.61 -22.02 -1.27
C VAL A 219 43.69 -21.68 -2.31
N LYS A 220 44.21 -22.70 -3.01
CA LYS A 220 45.17 -22.52 -4.11
C LYS A 220 44.53 -21.68 -5.23
N ARG A 221 45.19 -20.59 -5.61
CA ARG A 221 44.77 -19.71 -6.69
C ARG A 221 45.70 -19.84 -7.90
N ASN A 222 45.13 -19.78 -9.10
CA ASN A 222 45.88 -19.73 -10.35
C ASN A 222 46.58 -18.37 -10.51
N SER A 223 47.45 -18.23 -11.52
CA SER A 223 48.16 -16.98 -11.85
C SER A 223 47.23 -15.78 -12.10
N GLU A 224 45.98 -16.05 -12.49
CA GLU A 224 44.93 -15.05 -12.72
C GLU A 224 44.15 -14.69 -11.43
N GLY A 225 44.48 -15.29 -10.28
CA GLY A 225 43.84 -15.02 -8.98
C GLY A 225 42.58 -15.83 -8.68
N CYS A 226 42.20 -16.73 -9.58
CA CYS A 226 41.03 -17.61 -9.50
C CYS A 226 41.25 -18.86 -8.64
N PRO A 227 40.27 -19.30 -7.82
CA PRO A 227 40.36 -20.55 -7.07
C PRO A 227 40.44 -21.76 -8.01
N ALA A 228 41.38 -22.68 -7.73
CA ALA A 228 41.65 -23.84 -8.58
C ALA A 228 40.47 -24.83 -8.66
N ASP A 229 39.76 -25.04 -7.56
CA ASP A 229 38.57 -25.91 -7.49
C ASP A 229 37.43 -25.22 -6.73
N LEU A 230 36.32 -24.95 -7.43
CA LEU A 230 35.13 -24.35 -6.82
C LEU A 230 34.17 -25.37 -6.20
N ARG A 231 34.38 -26.67 -6.42
CA ARG A 231 33.49 -27.74 -5.94
C ARG A 231 33.78 -28.11 -4.49
N ASN A 232 35.05 -28.25 -4.14
CA ASN A 232 35.52 -28.60 -2.80
C ASN A 232 36.29 -27.42 -2.23
N ILE A 233 35.63 -26.63 -1.39
CA ILE A 233 36.27 -25.53 -0.67
C ILE A 233 36.46 -26.02 0.77
N ASP A 234 37.71 -26.29 1.14
CA ASP A 234 38.03 -26.83 2.47
C ASP A 234 37.99 -25.75 3.57
N GLU A 235 38.17 -24.46 3.20
CA GLU A 235 38.16 -23.32 4.12
C GLU A 235 37.36 -22.14 3.57
N GLY A 236 36.34 -21.70 4.32
CA GLY A 236 35.58 -20.48 4.03
C GLY A 236 36.38 -19.20 4.31
N PHE A 237 35.95 -18.08 3.74
CA PHE A 237 36.51 -16.76 4.03
C PHE A 237 35.93 -16.22 5.34
N GLU A 238 36.57 -16.57 6.45
CA GLU A 238 36.20 -16.07 7.77
C GLU A 238 36.65 -14.62 7.96
N LEU A 239 35.76 -13.78 8.48
CA LEU A 239 36.04 -12.37 8.79
C LEU A 239 36.78 -12.24 10.13
N PHE A 240 38.06 -12.54 10.12
CA PHE A 240 38.94 -12.29 11.26
C PHE A 240 40.28 -11.72 10.82
N VAL A 241 40.84 -10.80 11.61
CA VAL A 241 42.19 -10.31 11.40
C VAL A 241 43.12 -11.25 12.17
N ARG A 242 44.04 -11.92 11.47
CA ARG A 242 45.09 -12.69 12.13
C ARG A 242 45.98 -11.73 12.92
N PRO A 243 46.15 -11.89 14.24
CA PRO A 243 47.09 -11.07 14.99
C PRO A 243 48.52 -11.39 14.53
N ASN A 244 49.33 -10.34 14.30
CA ASN A 244 50.67 -10.41 13.74
C ASN A 244 51.74 -11.03 14.68
N ASN A 245 51.34 -11.79 15.70
CA ASN A 245 52.29 -12.35 16.66
C ASN A 245 53.07 -13.52 16.08
N THR A 246 54.25 -13.22 15.55
CA THR A 246 55.35 -14.16 15.23
C THR A 246 55.94 -14.88 16.46
N ARG A 247 55.23 -14.93 17.58
CA ARG A 247 55.65 -15.66 18.81
C ARG A 247 54.62 -16.64 19.36
N ALA A 248 53.49 -16.85 18.70
CA ALA A 248 52.54 -17.87 19.12
C ALA A 248 52.81 -19.20 18.40
N GLY A 249 53.37 -20.17 19.11
CA GLY A 249 53.42 -21.57 18.67
C GLY A 249 52.02 -22.09 18.34
N LYS A 250 51.96 -23.19 17.58
CA LYS A 250 50.81 -23.78 16.88
C LYS A 250 49.50 -24.03 17.67
N ASN A 251 49.40 -23.66 18.95
CA ASN A 251 48.25 -23.93 19.83
C ASN A 251 47.60 -22.64 20.40
N ALA A 252 47.70 -21.49 19.73
CA ALA A 252 47.08 -20.24 20.19
C ALA A 252 45.77 -19.88 19.47
N ALA A 253 45.15 -20.82 18.76
CA ALA A 253 43.90 -20.58 18.03
C ALA A 253 42.65 -20.53 18.92
N GLU A 254 42.77 -20.82 20.22
CA GLU A 254 41.61 -21.07 21.08
C GLU A 254 41.30 -19.98 22.10
N PHE A 255 42.20 -19.01 22.34
CA PHE A 255 41.92 -17.94 23.30
C PHE A 255 42.62 -16.63 22.93
N VAL A 256 41.91 -15.79 22.17
CA VAL A 256 42.23 -14.35 22.06
C VAL A 256 41.06 -13.57 22.69
N PRO A 257 41.30 -12.83 23.80
CA PRO A 257 40.33 -11.90 24.37
C PRO A 257 40.07 -10.75 23.39
N GLU A 258 38.82 -10.30 23.32
CA GLU A 258 38.36 -9.18 22.48
C GLU A 258 39.06 -7.85 22.81
N GLU A 259 39.69 -7.77 23.99
CA GLU A 259 40.36 -6.58 24.53
C GLU A 259 41.82 -6.38 24.06
N LEU A 260 42.43 -7.34 23.34
CA LEU A 260 43.84 -7.25 22.88
C LEU A 260 44.00 -7.06 21.36
N GLU A 261 42.93 -6.69 20.67
CA GLU A 261 42.97 -6.33 19.25
C GLU A 261 43.27 -4.83 19.06
N GLU A 262 44.45 -4.34 19.47
CA GLU A 262 44.93 -2.97 19.18
C GLU A 262 46.09 -3.01 18.16
N GLY A 263 45.80 -3.20 16.87
CA GLY A 263 46.82 -3.09 15.82
C GLY A 263 46.25 -2.83 14.43
N ASP A 264 46.97 -2.12 13.57
CA ASP A 264 46.51 -1.64 12.25
C ASP A 264 46.46 -2.74 11.15
N GLY A 265 45.97 -3.94 11.48
CA GLY A 265 45.88 -5.03 10.52
C GLY A 265 44.78 -4.78 9.47
N LYS A 266 45.15 -4.61 8.20
CA LYS A 266 44.23 -4.58 7.06
C LYS A 266 43.94 -6.01 6.56
N LEU A 267 42.69 -6.30 6.20
CA LEU A 267 42.30 -7.56 5.57
C LEU A 267 41.99 -7.30 4.08
N THR A 268 42.50 -8.14 3.18
CA THR A 268 42.19 -8.05 1.75
C THR A 268 41.18 -9.13 1.37
N ILE A 269 40.00 -8.72 0.88
CA ILE A 269 38.96 -9.59 0.36
C ILE A 269 39.07 -9.65 -1.17
N PRO A 270 39.43 -10.80 -1.75
CA PRO A 270 39.41 -10.99 -3.19
C PRO A 270 38.04 -11.46 -3.66
N TYR A 271 37.43 -10.71 -4.57
CA TYR A 271 36.16 -11.05 -5.21
C TYR A 271 36.38 -11.70 -6.57
N SER A 272 35.62 -12.76 -6.85
CA SER A 272 35.62 -13.46 -8.14
C SER A 272 34.22 -13.86 -8.55
N TYR A 273 34.02 -14.10 -9.84
CA TYR A 273 32.74 -14.52 -10.37
C TYR A 273 32.90 -15.54 -11.50
N SER A 274 31.84 -16.32 -11.72
CA SER A 274 31.71 -17.27 -12.82
C SER A 274 30.39 -17.04 -13.51
N VAL A 275 30.33 -17.21 -14.84
CA VAL A 275 29.13 -16.98 -15.65
C VAL A 275 28.84 -18.22 -16.48
N TYR A 276 27.60 -18.72 -16.39
CA TYR A 276 27.13 -19.84 -17.17
C TYR A 276 25.80 -19.50 -17.86
N PHE A 277 25.69 -19.85 -19.14
CA PHE A 277 24.45 -19.76 -19.90
C PHE A 277 23.85 -21.15 -20.06
N ARG A 278 22.58 -21.30 -19.70
CA ARG A 278 21.83 -22.57 -19.83
C ARG A 278 20.58 -22.33 -20.65
N GLU A 279 20.40 -23.11 -21.70
CA GLU A 279 19.17 -23.06 -22.49
C GLU A 279 18.02 -23.75 -21.74
N ASP A 280 16.89 -23.07 -21.62
CA ASP A 280 15.69 -23.60 -20.97
C ASP A 280 14.44 -23.25 -21.77
N ASN A 281 13.89 -24.26 -22.43
CA ASN A 281 12.71 -24.13 -23.28
C ASN A 281 11.38 -24.40 -22.53
N SER A 282 11.43 -24.72 -21.23
CA SER A 282 10.23 -24.99 -20.43
C SER A 282 9.44 -23.73 -20.06
N VAL A 283 10.12 -22.58 -19.96
CA VAL A 283 9.55 -21.32 -19.50
C VAL A 283 9.38 -20.35 -20.68
N GLU A 284 8.17 -19.81 -20.84
CA GLU A 284 7.91 -18.71 -21.79
C GLU A 284 8.30 -17.36 -21.22
N TRP A 285 8.69 -16.41 -22.10
CA TRP A 285 9.13 -15.09 -21.65
C TRP A 285 8.04 -14.32 -20.89
N ASN A 286 6.77 -14.46 -21.28
CA ASN A 286 5.63 -13.87 -20.57
C ASN A 286 5.42 -14.43 -19.16
N ARG A 287 5.80 -15.70 -18.91
CA ARG A 287 5.65 -16.45 -17.65
C ARG A 287 6.93 -16.51 -16.82
N ARG A 288 7.99 -15.79 -17.23
CA ARG A 288 9.30 -15.83 -16.56
C ARG A 288 9.27 -15.42 -15.08
N TRP A 289 8.25 -14.64 -14.68
CA TRP A 289 8.05 -14.21 -13.31
C TRP A 289 7.37 -15.25 -12.42
N ASP A 290 6.69 -16.26 -13.00
CA ASP A 290 5.93 -17.26 -12.24
C ASP A 290 6.84 -18.05 -11.27
N LEU A 291 8.11 -18.28 -11.64
CA LEU A 291 9.11 -18.95 -10.80
C LEU A 291 9.47 -18.16 -9.51
N TYR A 292 9.23 -16.85 -9.49
CA TYR A 292 9.44 -15.98 -8.33
C TYR A 292 8.19 -15.85 -7.45
N PHE A 293 7.03 -16.37 -7.90
CA PHE A 293 5.75 -16.26 -7.19
C PHE A 293 5.27 -17.57 -6.53
N VAL A 294 6.11 -18.62 -6.50
CA VAL A 294 5.69 -19.99 -6.11
C VAL A 294 5.11 -20.09 -4.69
N ASN A 295 5.59 -19.29 -3.73
CA ASN A 295 5.04 -19.29 -2.36
C ASN A 295 3.57 -18.78 -2.28
N GLN A 296 3.05 -18.13 -3.33
CA GLN A 296 1.68 -17.61 -3.36
C GLN A 296 0.65 -18.60 -3.94
N GLU A 297 1.07 -19.66 -4.64
CA GLU A 297 0.13 -20.67 -5.19
C GLU A 297 -0.60 -21.43 -4.08
N GLU A 298 0.10 -21.80 -3.01
CA GLU A 298 -0.51 -22.43 -1.82
C GLU A 298 -1.46 -21.46 -1.10
N GLY A 299 -1.16 -20.15 -1.16
CA GLY A 299 -2.01 -19.07 -0.65
C GLY A 299 -3.31 -18.87 -1.43
N SER A 300 -3.36 -19.21 -2.72
CA SER A 300 -4.55 -19.00 -3.58
C SER A 300 -5.81 -19.67 -3.02
N LYS A 301 -5.68 -20.88 -2.45
CA LYS A 301 -6.81 -21.57 -1.79
C LYS A 301 -7.31 -20.79 -0.57
N ILE A 302 -6.39 -20.23 0.21
CA ILE A 302 -6.71 -19.44 1.40
C ILE A 302 -7.39 -18.12 0.99
N HIS A 303 -6.91 -17.46 -0.07
CA HIS A 303 -7.53 -16.26 -0.63
C HIS A 303 -8.99 -16.51 -1.06
N TRP A 304 -9.27 -17.62 -1.75
CA TRP A 304 -10.65 -17.98 -2.12
C TRP A 304 -11.54 -18.25 -0.91
N LEU A 305 -11.04 -18.96 0.11
CA LEU A 305 -11.77 -19.19 1.36
C LEU A 305 -12.07 -17.86 2.08
N ALA A 306 -11.13 -16.93 2.10
CA ALA A 306 -11.31 -15.61 2.67
C ALA A 306 -12.41 -14.82 1.95
N ILE A 307 -12.39 -14.79 0.62
CA ILE A 307 -13.42 -14.10 -0.18
C ILE A 307 -14.80 -14.68 0.11
N ILE A 308 -14.94 -16.01 0.16
CA ILE A 308 -16.23 -16.66 0.44
C ILE A 308 -16.73 -16.26 1.83
N ASN A 309 -15.88 -16.32 2.86
CA ASN A 309 -16.25 -15.92 4.22
C ASN A 309 -16.69 -14.45 4.28
N SER A 310 -15.95 -13.56 3.61
CA SER A 310 -16.27 -12.13 3.54
C SER A 310 -17.58 -11.85 2.80
N LEU A 311 -17.87 -12.61 1.73
CA LEU A 311 -19.15 -12.53 1.02
C LEU A 311 -20.33 -13.01 1.89
N ILE A 312 -20.15 -14.02 2.74
CA ILE A 312 -21.19 -14.46 3.68
C ILE A 312 -21.51 -13.34 4.68
N ILE A 313 -20.49 -12.72 5.28
CA ILE A 313 -20.67 -11.62 6.24
C ILE A 313 -21.37 -10.42 5.58
N CYS A 314 -20.92 -10.01 4.39
CA CYS A 314 -21.57 -8.94 3.61
C CYS A 314 -23.01 -9.33 3.19
N GLY A 315 -23.25 -10.59 2.82
CA GLY A 315 -24.59 -11.11 2.52
C GLY A 315 -25.56 -11.04 3.71
N LEU A 316 -25.08 -11.30 4.93
CA LEU A 316 -25.91 -11.15 6.14
C LEU A 316 -26.22 -9.67 6.43
N LEU A 317 -25.23 -8.78 6.26
CA LEU A 317 -25.38 -7.34 6.47
C LEU A 317 -26.33 -6.69 5.45
N THR A 318 -26.19 -7.03 4.15
CA THR A 318 -27.15 -6.62 3.11
C THR A 318 -28.58 -7.05 3.46
N GLY A 319 -28.77 -8.27 4.00
CA GLY A 319 -30.07 -8.74 4.47
C GLY A 319 -30.67 -7.84 5.57
N ILE A 320 -29.85 -7.42 6.54
CA ILE A 320 -30.26 -6.49 7.61
C ILE A 320 -30.61 -5.11 7.03
N VAL A 321 -29.78 -4.57 6.13
CA VAL A 321 -30.05 -3.27 5.48
C VAL A 321 -31.33 -3.32 4.65
N LEU A 322 -31.56 -4.42 3.91
CA LEU A 322 -32.78 -4.62 3.14
C LEU A 322 -34.02 -4.71 4.02
N MET A 323 -33.92 -5.39 5.17
CA MET A 323 -34.97 -5.41 6.19
C MET A 323 -35.27 -3.99 6.70
N ILE A 324 -34.24 -3.21 7.04
CA ILE A 324 -34.40 -1.81 7.48
C ILE A 324 -35.11 -0.98 6.42
N LEU A 325 -34.65 -1.02 5.17
CA LEU A 325 -35.25 -0.28 4.06
C LEU A 325 -36.70 -0.71 3.80
N THR A 326 -36.96 -2.03 3.79
CA THR A 326 -38.32 -2.57 3.58
C THR A 326 -39.25 -2.18 4.72
N LYS A 327 -38.79 -2.26 5.97
CA LYS A 327 -39.55 -1.82 7.14
C LYS A 327 -39.88 -0.33 7.02
N THR A 328 -38.87 0.49 6.71
CA THR A 328 -39.02 1.94 6.55
C THR A 328 -40.04 2.29 5.47
N ILE A 329 -39.95 1.66 4.28
CA ILE A 329 -40.89 1.86 3.16
C ILE A 329 -42.31 1.42 3.55
N ARG A 330 -42.47 0.26 4.21
CA ARG A 330 -43.79 -0.24 4.63
C ARG A 330 -44.44 0.69 5.65
N THR A 331 -43.68 1.17 6.63
CA THR A 331 -44.15 2.13 7.64
C THR A 331 -44.54 3.46 6.98
N ASP A 332 -43.86 3.88 5.91
CA ASP A 332 -44.19 5.10 5.18
C ASP A 332 -45.48 4.94 4.34
N ILE A 333 -45.66 3.80 3.65
CA ILE A 333 -46.90 3.50 2.90
C ILE A 333 -48.12 3.42 3.85
N LYS A 334 -47.96 2.83 5.05
CA LYS A 334 -49.03 2.77 6.05
C LYS A 334 -49.43 4.17 6.49
N GLY A 335 -48.45 5.03 6.79
CA GLY A 335 -48.70 6.43 7.15
C GLY A 335 -49.39 7.24 6.04
N TYR A 336 -49.05 7.02 4.77
CA TYR A 336 -49.75 7.68 3.65
C TYR A 336 -51.21 7.22 3.53
N LYS A 337 -51.48 5.93 3.72
CA LYS A 337 -52.85 5.40 3.70
C LYS A 337 -53.69 5.94 4.85
N GLU A 338 -53.11 6.09 6.04
CA GLU A 338 -53.78 6.65 7.21
C GLU A 338 -54.08 8.15 7.02
N ALA A 339 -53.11 8.93 6.54
CA ALA A 339 -53.31 10.34 6.21
C ALA A 339 -54.39 10.53 5.11
N SER A 340 -54.38 9.69 4.07
CA SER A 340 -55.40 9.71 3.02
C SER A 340 -56.79 9.29 3.54
N ALA A 341 -56.86 8.43 4.55
CA ALA A 341 -58.11 8.01 5.17
C ALA A 341 -58.69 9.10 6.09
N GLU A 342 -57.84 9.86 6.78
CA GLU A 342 -58.25 11.03 7.56
C GLU A 342 -58.75 12.20 6.68
N ASP A 343 -58.05 12.51 5.58
CA ASP A 343 -58.52 13.51 4.60
C ASP A 343 -59.86 13.11 3.95
N GLY A 344 -60.09 11.81 3.77
CA GLY A 344 -61.37 11.26 3.33
C GLY A 344 -62.50 11.46 4.37
N LYS A 345 -62.19 11.32 5.67
CA LYS A 345 -63.16 11.53 6.77
C LYS A 345 -63.47 13.01 7.02
N LEU A 346 -62.51 13.91 6.84
CA LEU A 346 -62.72 15.36 6.97
C LEU A 346 -63.65 15.93 5.89
N ARG A 347 -63.72 15.31 4.70
CA ARG A 347 -64.66 15.68 3.63
C ARG A 347 -66.11 15.22 3.87
N LEU A 348 -66.38 14.38 4.87
CA LEU A 348 -67.71 13.80 5.14
C LEU A 348 -68.49 14.46 6.29
N LYS A 349 -67.94 15.46 7.00
CA LYS A 349 -68.69 16.23 8.01
C LYS A 349 -69.23 17.56 7.44
N LYS A 350 -70.49 17.55 6.98
CA LYS A 350 -71.30 18.79 6.83
C LYS A 350 -71.61 19.39 8.21
N PRO A 351 -71.69 20.73 8.37
CA PRO A 351 -72.00 21.35 9.65
C PRO A 351 -73.50 21.20 9.95
N LYS A 352 -73.86 20.57 11.07
CA LYS A 352 -75.23 20.59 11.61
C LYS A 352 -75.38 21.81 12.52
N ALA A 353 -76.44 22.57 12.27
CA ALA A 353 -76.80 23.79 12.98
C ALA A 353 -77.10 23.54 14.47
N LYS A 354 -76.73 24.53 15.30
CA LYS A 354 -77.14 24.65 16.71
C LYS A 354 -78.66 24.84 16.81
N SER A 355 -79.29 24.08 17.69
CA SER A 355 -80.57 24.45 18.33
C SER A 355 -80.53 24.05 19.80
N GLU A 356 -81.17 24.91 20.57
CA GLU A 356 -81.18 25.12 22.01
C GLU A 356 -82.11 24.17 22.80
N LYS A 357 -81.91 24.18 24.15
CA LYS A 357 -82.82 23.91 25.28
C LYS A 357 -83.01 22.48 25.82
N GLY A 358 -82.82 22.38 27.15
CA GLY A 358 -83.88 21.86 28.03
C GLY A 358 -83.55 20.74 29.04
N LEU A 359 -83.13 21.14 30.24
CA LEU A 359 -83.31 20.60 31.61
C LEU A 359 -84.07 19.26 31.90
N GLY A 360 -83.49 18.47 32.83
CA GLY A 360 -84.14 17.54 33.80
C GLY A 360 -83.94 16.04 33.50
N LEU A 361 -83.94 15.06 34.42
CA LEU A 361 -83.78 14.90 35.88
C LEU A 361 -83.81 13.35 36.13
N LEU A 362 -82.88 12.80 36.94
CA LEU A 362 -82.84 11.49 37.69
C LEU A 362 -83.31 10.13 37.09
N GLU A 363 -82.38 9.15 37.08
CA GLU A 363 -82.44 7.72 37.54
C GLU A 363 -81.25 6.98 36.87
N GLN A 364 -80.18 6.53 37.54
CA GLN A 364 -79.96 5.53 38.61
C GLN A 364 -79.89 4.05 38.13
N ASP A 365 -78.70 3.47 38.39
CA ASP A 365 -78.28 2.08 38.58
C ASP A 365 -78.06 1.08 37.42
N GLY A 366 -76.89 0.41 37.46
CA GLY A 366 -76.64 -0.88 36.83
C GLY A 366 -75.22 -1.15 36.30
N GLU A 367 -74.30 -1.50 37.21
CA GLU A 367 -73.12 -2.40 37.09
C GLU A 367 -72.27 -2.56 35.79
N ALA A 368 -70.97 -2.36 35.99
CA ALA A 368 -69.80 -3.11 35.48
C ALA A 368 -69.68 -3.45 33.98
N ASP A 369 -68.77 -2.74 33.30
CA ASP A 369 -67.84 -3.36 32.33
C ASP A 369 -66.54 -2.54 32.28
N ASP A 370 -65.52 -3.03 32.99
CA ASP A 370 -64.13 -2.61 32.85
C ASP A 370 -63.53 -3.38 31.66
N GLY A 371 -63.18 -2.68 30.59
CA GLY A 371 -62.34 -3.24 29.53
C GLY A 371 -62.59 -2.66 28.14
N ASP A 372 -61.97 -1.53 27.82
CA ASP A 372 -60.94 -1.47 26.76
C ASP A 372 -60.46 -0.01 26.60
N LEU A 373 -59.34 0.33 27.27
CA LEU A 373 -58.64 1.61 27.13
C LEU A 373 -57.14 1.39 26.97
N SER A 374 -56.76 0.30 26.27
CA SER A 374 -55.35 -0.07 26.08
C SER A 374 -54.85 -0.14 24.63
N ASP A 375 -55.63 0.22 23.61
CA ASP A 375 -55.16 0.15 22.21
C ASP A 375 -54.54 1.46 21.67
N ASP A 376 -54.76 2.60 22.34
CA ASP A 376 -54.20 3.89 21.89
C ASP A 376 -52.75 4.14 22.38
N GLY A 377 -52.24 3.28 23.27
CA GLY A 377 -50.88 3.36 23.81
C GLY A 377 -49.81 2.76 22.89
N GLU A 378 -50.11 1.65 22.20
CA GLU A 378 -49.17 0.99 21.29
C GLU A 378 -49.05 1.73 19.94
N ALA A 379 -50.10 2.42 19.48
CA ALA A 379 -50.07 3.16 18.22
C ALA A 379 -49.16 4.41 18.25
N LEU A 380 -48.94 5.01 19.43
CA LEU A 380 -48.06 6.17 19.60
C LEU A 380 -46.58 5.80 19.79
N GLU A 381 -46.28 4.60 20.29
CA GLU A 381 -44.89 4.10 20.37
C GLU A 381 -44.30 3.73 18.99
N ASP A 382 -45.17 3.50 18.00
CA ASP A 382 -44.80 3.12 16.63
C ASP A 382 -44.45 4.31 15.71
N VAL A 383 -44.49 5.55 16.19
CA VAL A 383 -43.87 6.69 15.50
C VAL A 383 -42.36 6.56 15.67
N THR A 384 -41.75 5.71 14.83
CA THR A 384 -40.32 5.43 14.78
C THR A 384 -39.49 6.70 15.03
N GLY A 385 -38.70 6.74 16.11
CA GLY A 385 -38.07 7.96 16.65
C GLY A 385 -37.24 8.79 15.66
N TRP A 386 -36.81 8.19 14.54
CA TRP A 386 -36.18 8.92 13.44
C TRP A 386 -37.15 9.92 12.76
N LYS A 387 -38.43 9.59 12.57
CA LYS A 387 -39.43 10.50 11.95
C LYS A 387 -39.55 11.82 12.71
N LEU A 388 -39.39 11.78 14.04
CA LEU A 388 -39.44 12.97 14.89
C LEU A 388 -38.26 13.93 14.68
N LEU A 389 -37.20 13.50 14.00
CA LEU A 389 -36.01 14.31 13.74
C LEU A 389 -36.07 15.08 12.40
N HIS A 390 -37.20 15.04 11.66
CA HIS A 390 -37.29 15.63 10.30
C HIS A 390 -36.81 17.10 10.23
N ALA A 391 -36.99 17.86 11.32
CA ALA A 391 -36.66 19.27 11.42
C ALA A 391 -35.23 19.56 11.93
N ASP A 392 -34.45 18.57 12.38
CA ASP A 392 -33.11 18.79 12.96
C ASP A 392 -32.00 17.95 12.30
N VAL A 393 -32.34 16.95 11.49
CA VAL A 393 -31.38 16.01 10.86
C VAL A 393 -30.31 16.70 10.01
N PHE A 394 -30.66 17.75 9.28
CA PHE A 394 -29.73 18.45 8.36
C PHE A 394 -29.04 19.67 8.98
N ARG A 395 -29.06 19.79 10.31
CA ARG A 395 -28.34 20.87 11.01
C ARG A 395 -26.84 20.74 10.76
N ALA A 396 -26.17 21.86 10.50
CA ALA A 396 -24.73 21.89 10.28
C ALA A 396 -23.97 21.28 11.48
N PRO A 397 -22.95 20.44 11.24
CA PRO A 397 -22.21 19.80 12.32
C PRO A 397 -21.29 20.79 13.04
N ALA A 398 -21.04 20.52 14.33
CA ALA A 398 -19.95 21.17 15.05
C ALA A 398 -18.62 20.94 14.29
N TYR A 399 -17.75 21.96 14.18
CA TYR A 399 -16.48 21.86 13.44
C TYR A 399 -16.61 21.41 11.96
N GLY A 400 -17.71 21.73 11.28
CA GLY A 400 -17.92 21.38 9.86
C GLY A 400 -16.81 21.87 8.90
N HIS A 401 -16.07 22.91 9.28
CA HIS A 401 -14.90 23.42 8.54
C HIS A 401 -13.71 22.44 8.51
N LEU A 402 -13.62 21.48 9.44
CA LEU A 402 -12.62 20.42 9.43
C LEU A 402 -13.13 19.15 8.73
N LEU A 403 -14.41 18.83 8.92
CA LEU A 403 -15.03 17.66 8.30
C LEU A 403 -15.01 17.73 6.78
N ALA A 404 -15.32 18.90 6.20
CA ALA A 404 -15.33 19.07 4.74
C ALA A 404 -13.95 18.80 4.08
N PRO A 405 -12.82 19.38 4.57
CA PRO A 405 -11.48 19.01 4.12
C PRO A 405 -11.14 17.54 4.30
N LEU A 406 -11.51 16.91 5.43
CA LEU A 406 -11.24 15.49 5.67
C LEU A 406 -11.97 14.59 4.67
N VAL A 407 -13.25 14.89 4.39
CA VAL A 407 -14.04 14.17 3.38
C VAL A 407 -13.43 14.36 1.98
N GLY A 408 -12.99 15.58 1.65
CA GLY A 408 -12.27 15.86 0.39
C GLY A 408 -10.98 15.06 0.25
N SER A 409 -10.13 15.08 1.28
CA SER A 409 -8.89 14.28 1.31
C SER A 409 -9.16 12.78 1.22
N GLY A 410 -10.18 12.26 1.89
CA GLY A 410 -10.56 10.85 1.74
C GLY A 410 -11.08 10.52 0.33
N MET A 411 -11.76 11.45 -0.35
CA MET A 411 -12.14 11.26 -1.75
C MET A 411 -10.94 11.25 -2.69
N GLN A 412 -9.94 12.09 -2.41
CA GLN A 412 -8.65 12.08 -3.11
C GLN A 412 -7.99 10.70 -3.05
N LEU A 413 -7.93 10.14 -1.83
CA LEU A 413 -7.35 8.83 -1.57
C LEU A 413 -8.18 7.71 -2.20
N LEU A 414 -9.51 7.83 -2.21
CA LEU A 414 -10.40 6.84 -2.82
C LEU A 414 -10.22 6.78 -4.35
N PHE A 415 -10.15 7.92 -5.04
CA PHE A 415 -9.87 7.94 -6.48
C PHE A 415 -8.48 7.38 -6.80
N MET A 416 -7.47 7.71 -5.99
CA MET A 416 -6.12 7.18 -6.14
C MET A 416 -6.09 5.65 -5.93
N ALA A 417 -6.73 5.13 -4.87
CA ALA A 417 -6.78 3.72 -4.56
C ALA A 417 -7.54 2.92 -5.62
N ILE A 418 -8.72 3.38 -6.05
CA ILE A 418 -9.49 2.73 -7.13
C ILE A 418 -8.69 2.76 -8.43
N GLY A 419 -8.07 3.89 -8.78
CA GLY A 419 -7.23 4.00 -9.98
C GLY A 419 -6.06 3.02 -9.97
N LEU A 420 -5.34 2.90 -8.84
CA LEU A 420 -4.25 1.94 -8.68
C LEU A 420 -4.74 0.50 -8.78
N VAL A 421 -5.80 0.15 -8.07
CA VAL A 421 -6.37 -1.21 -8.10
C VAL A 421 -6.83 -1.58 -9.50
N LEU A 422 -7.47 -0.67 -10.23
CA LEU A 422 -7.89 -0.91 -11.62
C LEU A 422 -6.69 -1.07 -12.56
N LEU A 423 -5.68 -0.20 -12.49
CA LEU A 423 -4.48 -0.32 -13.32
C LEU A 423 -3.67 -1.59 -13.01
N SER A 424 -3.62 -2.00 -11.74
CA SER A 424 -3.03 -3.27 -11.31
C SER A 424 -3.83 -4.47 -11.79
N ALA A 425 -5.16 -4.45 -11.70
CA ALA A 425 -6.03 -5.53 -12.17
C ALA A 425 -6.02 -5.70 -13.69
N LEU A 426 -5.84 -4.61 -14.45
CA LEU A 426 -5.63 -4.63 -15.90
C LEU A 426 -4.23 -5.11 -16.32
N GLY A 427 -3.32 -5.34 -15.37
CA GLY A 427 -1.96 -5.82 -15.66
C GLY A 427 -0.99 -4.75 -16.15
N VAL A 428 -1.36 -3.46 -16.09
CA VAL A 428 -0.47 -2.34 -16.46
C VAL A 428 0.66 -2.21 -15.44
N LEU A 429 0.35 -2.39 -14.15
CA LEU A 429 1.32 -2.34 -13.05
C LEU A 429 1.89 -3.73 -12.75
N ASN A 430 2.48 -4.37 -13.77
CA ASN A 430 3.19 -5.65 -13.62
C ASN A 430 4.45 -5.45 -12.74
N PRO A 431 4.82 -6.39 -11.84
CA PRO A 431 6.07 -6.34 -11.07
C PRO A 431 7.34 -6.11 -11.92
N SER A 432 7.29 -6.45 -13.20
CA SER A 432 8.33 -6.16 -14.19
C SER A 432 8.65 -4.67 -14.33
N PHE A 433 7.68 -3.79 -14.08
CA PHE A 433 7.88 -2.34 -14.10
C PHE A 433 8.20 -1.84 -12.68
N ARG A 434 9.49 -1.87 -12.36
CA ARG A 434 10.01 -1.49 -11.04
C ARG A 434 9.68 -0.03 -10.70
N GLY A 435 9.23 0.22 -9.47
CA GLY A 435 8.80 1.54 -9.03
C GLY A 435 7.52 2.07 -9.68
N GLY A 436 6.90 1.31 -10.58
CA GLY A 436 5.70 1.74 -11.30
C GLY A 436 4.51 2.02 -10.40
N PHE A 437 4.21 1.10 -9.48
CA PHE A 437 3.10 1.24 -8.54
C PHE A 437 3.16 2.55 -7.75
N ILE A 438 4.34 2.90 -7.22
CA ILE A 438 4.54 4.15 -6.46
C ILE A 438 4.48 5.37 -7.37
N SER A 439 5.12 5.32 -8.55
CA SER A 439 5.13 6.44 -9.51
C SER A 439 3.72 6.80 -9.99
N PHE A 440 2.95 5.80 -10.43
CA PHE A 440 1.54 5.98 -10.84
C PHE A 440 0.67 6.38 -9.65
N GLY A 441 0.95 5.88 -8.44
CA GLY A 441 0.24 6.27 -7.22
C GLY A 441 0.40 7.76 -6.91
N VAL A 442 1.62 8.30 -6.97
CA VAL A 442 1.88 9.73 -6.78
C VAL A 442 1.22 10.57 -7.88
N GLY A 443 1.30 10.12 -9.14
CA GLY A 443 0.65 10.80 -10.27
C GLY A 443 -0.88 10.87 -10.13
N LEU A 444 -1.51 9.73 -9.80
CA LEU A 444 -2.95 9.66 -9.54
C LEU A 444 -3.35 10.47 -8.31
N PHE A 445 -2.52 10.50 -7.26
CA PHE A 445 -2.77 11.32 -6.08
C PHE A 445 -2.81 12.82 -6.42
N ILE A 446 -1.86 13.31 -7.22
CA ILE A 446 -1.81 14.71 -7.65
C ILE A 446 -3.05 15.05 -8.49
N PHE A 447 -3.39 14.21 -9.46
CA PHE A 447 -4.57 14.39 -10.31
C PHE A 447 -5.88 14.35 -9.51
N ALA A 448 -5.98 13.44 -8.53
CA ALA A 448 -7.13 13.32 -7.65
C ALA A 448 -7.36 14.57 -6.77
N GLY A 449 -6.38 15.48 -6.67
CA GLY A 449 -6.54 16.78 -6.01
C GLY A 449 -7.72 17.59 -6.58
N LEU A 450 -8.04 17.46 -7.87
CA LEU A 450 -9.22 18.08 -8.47
C LEU A 450 -10.52 17.61 -7.79
N PHE A 451 -10.67 16.30 -7.60
CA PHE A 451 -11.85 15.72 -6.95
C PHE A 451 -11.88 16.05 -5.45
N SER A 452 -10.72 16.10 -4.79
CA SER A 452 -10.61 16.55 -3.40
C SER A 452 -11.24 17.92 -3.19
N GLY A 453 -10.82 18.91 -4.00
CA GLY A 453 -11.33 20.27 -3.93
C GLY A 453 -12.82 20.33 -4.24
N TYR A 454 -13.28 19.57 -5.24
CA TYR A 454 -14.69 19.50 -5.61
C TYR A 454 -15.59 19.04 -4.46
N PHE A 455 -15.30 17.88 -3.87
CA PHE A 455 -16.12 17.31 -2.80
C PHE A 455 -16.00 18.14 -1.51
N SER A 456 -14.80 18.58 -1.13
CA SER A 456 -14.60 19.43 0.05
C SER A 456 -15.40 20.73 -0.04
N ALA A 457 -15.27 21.48 -1.14
CA ALA A 457 -15.94 22.76 -1.27
C ALA A 457 -17.46 22.61 -1.37
N ARG A 458 -17.94 21.52 -1.96
CA ARG A 458 -19.37 21.22 -2.05
C ARG A 458 -19.96 20.90 -0.68
N VAL A 459 -19.32 20.02 0.09
CA VAL A 459 -19.71 19.68 1.47
C VAL A 459 -19.64 20.92 2.36
N TYR A 460 -18.58 21.73 2.24
CA TYR A 460 -18.45 22.98 3.00
C TYR A 460 -19.60 23.96 2.72
N ARG A 461 -20.02 24.08 1.46
CA ARG A 461 -21.18 24.89 1.08
C ARG A 461 -22.49 24.33 1.65
N THR A 462 -22.60 23.00 1.80
CA THR A 462 -23.79 22.38 2.45
C THR A 462 -23.89 22.68 3.95
N PHE A 463 -22.77 23.01 4.59
CA PHE A 463 -22.72 23.43 5.99
C PHE A 463 -22.87 24.95 6.17
N ASP A 464 -23.32 25.66 5.13
CA ASP A 464 -23.48 27.13 5.09
C ASP A 464 -22.16 27.92 5.29
N GLY A 465 -21.03 27.30 4.91
CA GLY A 465 -19.72 27.92 4.99
C GLY A 465 -19.48 28.97 3.90
N GLN A 466 -19.17 30.21 4.29
CA GLN A 466 -18.97 31.35 3.36
C GLN A 466 -17.53 31.43 2.79
N ASP A 467 -16.52 31.12 3.62
CA ASP A 467 -15.09 31.28 3.28
C ASP A 467 -14.51 30.09 2.49
N TRP A 468 -14.91 29.93 1.22
CA TRP A 468 -14.43 28.80 0.39
C TRP A 468 -12.91 28.79 0.15
N ARG A 469 -12.25 29.97 0.16
CA ARG A 469 -10.80 30.08 -0.02
C ARG A 469 -10.01 29.48 1.14
N ARG A 470 -10.48 29.69 2.39
CA ARG A 470 -9.86 29.09 3.57
C ARG A 470 -10.05 27.58 3.58
N ASN A 471 -11.25 27.12 3.24
CA ASN A 471 -11.54 25.69 3.09
C ASN A 471 -10.63 25.02 2.04
N MET A 472 -10.39 25.70 0.91
CA MET A 472 -9.50 25.22 -0.15
C MET A 472 -8.05 25.07 0.33
N ILE A 473 -7.49 26.08 1.01
CA ILE A 473 -6.13 26.00 1.56
C ILE A 473 -6.04 24.87 2.60
N MET A 474 -7.03 24.76 3.48
CA MET A 474 -7.08 23.70 4.48
C MET A 474 -7.13 22.32 3.83
N THR A 475 -7.93 22.14 2.77
CA THR A 475 -8.01 20.87 2.02
C THR A 475 -6.71 20.52 1.32
N ALA A 476 -6.01 21.53 0.76
CA ALA A 476 -4.76 21.31 0.03
C ALA A 476 -3.57 21.02 0.95
N VAL A 477 -3.60 21.52 2.19
CA VAL A 477 -2.45 21.45 3.12
C VAL A 477 -2.62 20.42 4.23
N LEU A 478 -3.83 20.20 4.76
CA LEU A 478 -4.02 19.40 5.97
C LEU A 478 -3.46 17.99 5.85
N PHE A 479 -3.96 17.20 4.89
CA PHE A 479 -3.52 15.81 4.73
C PHE A 479 -2.14 15.68 4.07
N PRO A 480 -1.86 16.30 2.90
CA PRO A 480 -0.55 16.19 2.26
C PRO A 480 0.58 16.78 3.11
N GLY A 481 0.34 17.90 3.79
CA GLY A 481 1.31 18.55 4.66
C GLY A 481 1.61 17.75 5.93
N MET A 482 0.58 17.13 6.53
CA MET A 482 0.79 16.22 7.67
C MET A 482 1.61 14.99 7.26
N MET A 483 1.28 14.36 6.12
CA MET A 483 2.04 13.22 5.60
C MET A 483 3.49 13.60 5.27
N PHE A 484 3.70 14.72 4.57
CA PHE A 484 5.03 15.20 4.27
C PHE A 484 5.83 15.52 5.54
N GLY A 485 5.21 16.15 6.55
CA GLY A 485 5.86 16.43 7.83
C GLY A 485 6.34 15.18 8.55
N VAL A 486 5.50 14.14 8.64
CA VAL A 486 5.89 12.87 9.26
C VAL A 486 7.01 12.20 8.46
N VAL A 487 6.87 12.08 7.14
CA VAL A 487 7.90 11.48 6.27
C VAL A 487 9.21 12.25 6.36
N PHE A 488 9.18 13.59 6.42
CA PHE A 488 10.37 14.42 6.55
C PHE A 488 11.10 14.15 7.88
N VAL A 489 10.38 14.09 9.00
CA VAL A 489 10.96 13.76 10.30
C VAL A 489 11.58 12.37 10.30
N LEU A 490 10.89 11.36 9.77
CA LEU A 490 11.44 10.01 9.63
C LEU A 490 12.69 10.01 8.74
N ASN A 491 12.69 10.78 7.65
CA ASN A 491 13.81 10.87 6.74
C ASN A 491 15.08 11.45 7.41
N LEU A 492 14.95 12.35 8.40
CA LEU A 492 16.10 12.83 9.18
C LEU A 492 16.79 11.70 9.96
N PHE A 493 16.02 10.79 10.56
CA PHE A 493 16.57 9.62 11.26
C PHE A 493 17.25 8.65 10.29
N VAL A 494 16.66 8.46 9.10
CA VAL A 494 17.22 7.56 8.08
C VAL A 494 18.51 8.14 7.48
N TRP A 495 18.59 9.47 7.28
CA TRP A 495 19.83 10.14 6.89
C TRP A 495 20.93 9.99 7.94
N ALA A 496 20.60 10.13 9.23
CA ALA A 496 21.56 9.93 10.31
C ALA A 496 22.19 8.52 10.31
N GLN A 497 21.47 7.52 9.79
CA GLN A 497 21.93 6.14 9.68
C GLN A 497 22.60 5.82 8.32
N ALA A 498 22.79 6.81 7.44
CA ALA A 498 23.34 6.65 6.09
C ALA A 498 22.69 5.50 5.29
N SER A 499 21.38 5.33 5.44
CA SER A 499 20.63 4.24 4.80
C SER A 499 20.16 4.63 3.40
N SER A 500 20.11 3.67 2.47
CA SER A 500 19.65 3.88 1.09
C SER A 500 18.15 4.15 0.98
N THR A 501 17.37 3.82 2.02
CA THR A 501 15.95 4.19 2.11
C THR A 501 15.75 5.68 2.29
N ALA A 502 16.81 6.44 2.58
CA ALA A 502 16.71 7.89 2.71
C ALA A 502 16.39 8.52 1.36
N ILE A 503 15.34 9.34 1.34
CA ILE A 503 14.95 10.12 0.18
C ILE A 503 16.00 11.22 0.00
N PRO A 504 16.64 11.34 -1.19
CA PRO A 504 17.64 12.37 -1.42
C PRO A 504 16.98 13.75 -1.41
N PHE A 505 17.72 14.77 -0.95
CA PHE A 505 17.20 16.13 -0.77
C PHE A 505 16.56 16.72 -2.03
N GLY A 506 17.13 16.44 -3.21
CA GLY A 506 16.55 16.89 -4.49
C GLY A 506 15.16 16.31 -4.76
N THR A 507 14.92 15.04 -4.41
CA THR A 507 13.59 14.42 -4.57
C THR A 507 12.58 14.98 -3.58
N LEU A 508 12.99 15.33 -2.35
CA LEU A 508 12.11 16.03 -1.41
C LEU A 508 11.66 17.38 -1.95
N ILE A 509 12.57 18.18 -2.51
CA ILE A 509 12.23 19.45 -3.17
C ILE A 509 11.29 19.21 -4.35
N ALA A 510 11.56 18.20 -5.18
CA ALA A 510 10.70 17.86 -6.32
C ALA A 510 9.27 17.49 -5.88
N ILE A 511 9.11 16.73 -4.80
CA ILE A 511 7.79 16.37 -4.25
C ILE A 511 7.07 17.61 -3.71
N VAL A 512 7.76 18.51 -3.01
CA VAL A 512 7.19 19.78 -2.54
C VAL A 512 6.78 20.67 -3.72
N PHE A 513 7.59 20.72 -4.77
CA PHE A 513 7.26 21.45 -5.98
C PHE A 513 6.02 20.87 -6.68
N LEU A 514 5.93 19.55 -6.82
CA LEU A 514 4.73 18.89 -7.37
C LEU A 514 3.49 19.18 -6.51
N TRP A 515 3.61 19.17 -5.19
CA TRP A 515 2.52 19.48 -4.28
C TRP A 515 2.08 20.95 -4.41
N MET A 516 2.99 21.91 -4.32
CA MET A 516 2.67 23.34 -4.29
C MET A 516 2.33 23.91 -5.67
N CYS A 517 3.03 23.50 -6.73
CA CYS A 517 2.87 24.07 -8.07
C CYS A 517 1.87 23.32 -8.95
N VAL A 518 1.58 22.05 -8.67
CA VAL A 518 0.62 21.26 -9.45
C VAL A 518 -0.63 20.95 -8.64
N GLN A 519 -0.48 20.29 -7.49
CA GLN A 519 -1.64 19.82 -6.72
C GLN A 519 -2.48 20.96 -6.15
N VAL A 520 -1.89 22.00 -5.56
CA VAL A 520 -2.64 23.13 -4.98
C VAL A 520 -3.51 23.86 -6.04
N PRO A 521 -3.01 24.23 -7.24
CA PRO A 521 -3.85 24.76 -8.30
C PRO A 521 -4.97 23.82 -8.75
N LEU A 522 -4.71 22.50 -8.83
CA LEU A 522 -5.75 21.52 -9.16
C LEU A 522 -6.87 21.51 -8.10
N VAL A 523 -6.51 21.53 -6.82
CA VAL A 523 -7.47 21.63 -5.70
C VAL A 523 -8.24 22.95 -5.76
N TYR A 524 -7.59 24.06 -6.15
CA TYR A 524 -8.25 25.35 -6.35
C TYR A 524 -9.32 25.28 -7.44
N ILE A 525 -9.00 24.72 -8.62
CA ILE A 525 -9.94 24.55 -9.73
C ILE A 525 -11.13 23.69 -9.29
N GLY A 526 -10.86 22.57 -8.61
CA GLY A 526 -11.90 21.68 -8.07
C GLY A 526 -12.79 22.39 -7.06
N SER A 527 -12.19 23.13 -6.13
CA SER A 527 -12.91 23.88 -5.09
C SER A 527 -13.77 25.00 -5.68
N TRP A 528 -13.24 25.73 -6.66
CA TRP A 528 -14.00 26.76 -7.37
C TRP A 528 -15.19 26.16 -8.11
N TYR A 529 -15.01 25.04 -8.81
CA TYR A 529 -16.10 24.36 -9.52
C TYR A 529 -17.16 23.81 -8.56
N GLY A 530 -16.73 23.18 -7.45
CA GLY A 530 -17.61 22.64 -6.41
C GLY A 530 -18.42 23.73 -5.72
N TYR A 531 -17.75 24.82 -5.30
CA TYR A 531 -18.41 25.93 -4.62
C TYR A 531 -19.28 26.73 -5.57
N VAL A 532 -18.73 27.32 -6.64
CA VAL A 532 -19.41 28.32 -7.47
C VAL A 532 -20.46 27.70 -8.39
N ARG A 533 -20.13 26.59 -9.07
CA ARG A 533 -20.94 26.05 -10.16
C ARG A 533 -21.91 24.95 -9.72
N SER A 534 -21.49 24.05 -8.83
CA SER A 534 -22.33 22.92 -8.40
C SER A 534 -23.27 23.25 -7.23
N GLY A 535 -22.97 24.28 -6.45
CA GLY A 535 -23.80 24.68 -5.31
C GLY A 535 -23.84 23.66 -4.17
N ALA A 536 -24.63 23.98 -3.14
CA ALA A 536 -24.89 23.06 -2.03
C ALA A 536 -25.77 21.88 -2.49
N TRP A 537 -25.69 20.75 -1.78
CA TRP A 537 -26.72 19.72 -1.91
C TRP A 537 -28.03 20.22 -1.32
N GLU A 538 -29.11 20.05 -2.07
CA GLU A 538 -30.45 20.43 -1.64
C GLU A 538 -30.99 19.41 -0.64
N HIS A 539 -31.25 19.88 0.58
CA HIS A 539 -31.85 19.10 1.64
C HIS A 539 -33.38 19.08 1.50
N PRO A 540 -34.03 17.93 1.72
CA PRO A 540 -35.48 17.80 1.56
C PRO A 540 -36.28 18.57 2.62
N THR A 541 -35.71 18.76 3.81
CA THR A 541 -36.37 19.46 4.92
C THR A 541 -35.58 20.69 5.37
N LYS A 542 -36.31 21.71 5.83
CA LYS A 542 -35.73 22.90 6.46
C LYS A 542 -35.47 22.63 7.94
N THR A 543 -34.37 23.18 8.45
CA THR A 543 -34.01 23.01 9.86
C THR A 543 -34.79 23.97 10.76
N ALA A 544 -35.26 23.49 11.92
CA ALA A 544 -35.86 24.32 12.96
C ALA A 544 -34.83 25.29 13.59
N SER A 545 -35.30 26.44 14.08
CA SER A 545 -34.44 27.44 14.71
C SER A 545 -33.87 26.97 16.05
N ILE A 546 -34.63 26.20 16.83
CA ILE A 546 -34.24 25.71 18.15
C ILE A 546 -33.85 24.23 18.05
N PRO A 547 -32.66 23.83 18.55
CA PRO A 547 -32.25 22.43 18.55
C PRO A 547 -33.05 21.62 19.57
N ARG A 548 -33.54 20.45 19.16
CA ARG A 548 -34.12 19.47 20.10
C ARG A 548 -33.07 18.92 21.08
N GLN A 549 -33.48 18.68 22.32
CA GLN A 549 -32.62 18.00 23.30
C GLN A 549 -32.53 16.51 22.99
N VAL A 550 -31.30 15.98 22.94
CA VAL A 550 -31.04 14.55 22.70
C VAL A 550 -31.27 13.75 24.00
N PRO A 551 -32.07 12.67 23.98
CA PRO A 551 -32.30 11.86 25.17
C PRO A 551 -31.04 11.12 25.63
N ARG A 552 -31.03 10.64 26.88
CA ARG A 552 -29.91 9.86 27.43
C ARG A 552 -29.82 8.51 26.70
N GLN A 553 -28.74 8.31 25.98
CA GLN A 553 -28.50 7.07 25.24
C GLN A 553 -27.93 5.94 26.12
N ALA A 554 -28.28 4.71 25.77
CA ALA A 554 -27.71 3.50 26.36
C ALA A 554 -26.18 3.45 26.18
N TRP A 555 -25.50 2.69 27.06
CA TRP A 555 -24.04 2.71 27.17
C TRP A 555 -23.32 2.27 25.89
N TYR A 556 -23.93 1.37 25.10
CA TYR A 556 -23.38 0.81 23.86
C TYR A 556 -23.64 1.69 22.64
N ILE A 557 -24.59 2.63 22.70
CA ILE A 557 -24.93 3.59 21.61
C ILE A 557 -24.06 4.86 21.70
N ARG A 558 -23.29 5.01 22.78
CA ARG A 558 -22.38 6.17 22.94
C ARG A 558 -21.29 6.15 21.86
N GLY A 559 -21.10 7.30 21.21
CA GLY A 559 -20.24 7.49 20.05
C GLY A 559 -18.89 6.76 20.00
N PRO A 560 -18.00 6.84 21.02
CA PRO A 560 -16.70 6.16 20.92
C PRO A 560 -16.81 4.62 20.99
N ARG A 561 -17.84 4.10 21.69
CA ARG A 561 -18.03 2.66 21.87
C ARG A 561 -18.71 2.03 20.66
N THR A 562 -19.67 2.74 20.06
CA THR A 562 -20.28 2.33 18.79
C THR A 562 -19.25 2.26 17.68
N VAL A 563 -18.36 3.26 17.59
CA VAL A 563 -17.28 3.30 16.58
C VAL A 563 -16.38 2.07 16.69
N LEU A 564 -15.95 1.70 17.91
CA LEU A 564 -15.11 0.51 18.11
C LEU A 564 -15.84 -0.79 17.79
N LEU A 565 -17.10 -0.94 18.24
CA LEU A 565 -17.88 -2.15 18.01
C LEU A 565 -18.23 -2.33 16.52
N ALA A 566 -18.67 -1.26 15.86
CA ALA A 566 -19.00 -1.27 14.43
C ALA A 566 -17.75 -1.53 13.58
N GLY A 567 -16.60 -0.94 13.95
CA GLY A 567 -15.32 -1.13 13.26
C GLY A 567 -14.77 -2.56 13.29
N LEU A 568 -15.23 -3.42 14.20
CA LEU A 568 -14.83 -4.83 14.27
C LEU A 568 -15.29 -5.61 13.03
N ILE A 569 -16.47 -5.28 12.49
CA ILE A 569 -17.07 -6.00 11.37
C ILE A 569 -16.26 -5.80 10.07
N PRO A 570 -15.96 -4.57 9.62
CA PRO A 570 -15.09 -4.39 8.45
C PRO A 570 -13.68 -4.93 8.67
N PHE A 571 -13.16 -4.91 9.91
CA PHE A 571 -11.88 -5.53 10.24
C PHE A 571 -11.89 -7.05 10.03
N ALA A 572 -12.93 -7.75 10.52
CA ALA A 572 -13.08 -9.19 10.32
C ALA A 572 -13.16 -9.58 8.84
N VAL A 573 -13.81 -8.75 8.01
CA VAL A 573 -13.92 -8.96 6.56
C VAL A 573 -12.58 -8.86 5.83
N ILE A 574 -11.65 -8.03 6.30
CA ILE A 574 -10.34 -7.85 5.65
C ILE A 574 -9.21 -8.64 6.31
N PHE A 575 -9.45 -9.26 7.46
CA PHE A 575 -8.41 -9.82 8.32
C PHE A 575 -7.46 -10.78 7.60
N ILE A 576 -7.99 -11.69 6.77
CA ILE A 576 -7.17 -12.67 6.06
C ILE A 576 -6.33 -12.03 4.96
N GLU A 577 -6.87 -11.09 4.19
CA GLU A 577 -6.06 -10.37 3.20
C GLU A 577 -5.02 -9.46 3.87
N LEU A 578 -5.38 -8.87 5.01
CA LEU A 578 -4.44 -8.09 5.81
C LEU A 578 -3.24 -8.94 6.24
N LEU A 579 -3.45 -10.20 6.63
CA LEU A 579 -2.37 -11.14 6.94
C LEU A 579 -1.40 -11.31 5.76
N PHE A 580 -1.91 -11.53 4.54
CA PHE A 580 -1.09 -11.70 3.33
C PHE A 580 -0.36 -10.42 2.92
N VAL A 581 -1.03 -9.27 3.02
CA VAL A 581 -0.41 -7.97 2.77
C VAL A 581 0.72 -7.72 3.79
N PHE A 582 0.50 -8.04 5.07
CA PHE A 582 1.54 -7.87 6.11
C PHE A 582 2.72 -8.81 5.89
N GLN A 583 2.47 -10.06 5.52
CA GLN A 583 3.54 -10.99 5.18
C GLN A 583 4.37 -10.47 4.01
N SER A 584 3.73 -10.01 2.93
CA SER A 584 4.43 -9.53 1.73
C SER A 584 5.16 -8.20 1.91
N VAL A 585 4.64 -7.30 2.75
CA VAL A 585 5.23 -5.97 2.97
C VAL A 585 6.32 -6.00 4.03
N TRP A 586 6.14 -6.76 5.12
CA TRP A 586 6.99 -6.69 6.30
C TRP A 586 7.89 -7.91 6.52
N GLN A 587 7.43 -9.12 6.21
CA GLN A 587 8.20 -10.36 6.42
C GLN A 587 9.02 -10.75 5.20
N ASP A 588 8.38 -10.87 4.04
CA ASP A 588 9.00 -11.30 2.80
C ASP A 588 9.26 -10.07 1.91
N LYS A 589 10.26 -9.24 2.25
CA LYS A 589 10.60 -8.03 1.46
C LYS A 589 10.97 -8.34 0.00
N SER A 590 11.30 -9.60 -0.28
CA SER A 590 11.60 -10.18 -1.58
C SER A 590 10.36 -10.70 -2.32
N GLY A 591 9.25 -10.94 -1.61
CA GLY A 591 8.00 -11.46 -2.14
C GLY A 591 7.17 -10.36 -2.81
N TYR A 592 7.23 -10.29 -4.14
CA TYR A 592 6.34 -9.41 -4.88
C TYR A 592 4.90 -9.88 -4.72
N TYR A 593 4.03 -9.06 -4.13
CA TYR A 593 2.59 -9.34 -4.09
C TYR A 593 2.02 -9.30 -5.52
N TYR A 594 1.68 -10.46 -6.09
CA TYR A 594 1.20 -10.57 -7.47
C TYR A 594 -0.33 -10.73 -7.57
N VAL A 595 -1.00 -10.80 -6.43
CA VAL A 595 -2.42 -11.17 -6.34
C VAL A 595 -3.34 -9.93 -6.37
N PHE A 596 -3.11 -9.04 -7.33
CA PHE A 596 -3.86 -7.77 -7.44
C PHE A 596 -5.34 -7.96 -7.77
N GLY A 597 -5.70 -9.03 -8.48
CA GLY A 597 -7.09 -9.35 -8.79
C GLY A 597 -7.93 -9.64 -7.54
N PHE A 598 -7.39 -10.42 -6.59
CA PHE A 598 -8.08 -10.71 -5.33
C PHE A 598 -8.15 -9.46 -4.46
N LEU A 599 -7.09 -8.65 -4.43
CA LEU A 599 -7.08 -7.37 -3.74
C LEU A 599 -8.20 -6.44 -4.27
N ALA A 600 -8.47 -6.45 -5.57
CA ALA A 600 -9.57 -5.67 -6.17
C ALA A 600 -10.94 -6.12 -5.68
N VAL A 601 -11.19 -7.45 -5.68
CA VAL A 601 -12.45 -8.03 -5.18
C VAL A 601 -12.65 -7.71 -3.69
N VAL A 602 -11.62 -7.91 -2.87
CA VAL A 602 -11.71 -7.65 -1.43
C VAL A 602 -11.84 -6.16 -1.13
N SER A 603 -11.20 -5.28 -1.90
CA SER A 603 -11.41 -3.83 -1.79
C SER A 603 -12.87 -3.44 -2.07
N ALA A 604 -13.52 -4.07 -3.06
CA ALA A 604 -14.93 -3.84 -3.35
C ALA A 604 -15.84 -4.33 -2.22
N ILE A 605 -15.59 -5.54 -1.70
CA ILE A 605 -16.34 -6.09 -0.56
C ILE A 605 -16.17 -5.22 0.68
N LEU A 606 -14.96 -4.70 0.93
CA LEU A 606 -14.71 -3.78 2.04
C LEU A 606 -15.54 -2.49 1.91
N VAL A 607 -15.57 -1.87 0.73
CA VAL A 607 -16.37 -0.64 0.50
C VAL A 607 -17.85 -0.90 0.76
N LEU A 608 -18.38 -2.04 0.30
CA LEU A 608 -19.77 -2.44 0.56
C LEU A 608 -20.03 -2.68 2.05
N THR A 609 -19.15 -3.42 2.71
CA THR A 609 -19.26 -3.72 4.15
C THR A 609 -19.24 -2.43 4.98
N VAL A 610 -18.34 -1.49 4.68
CA VAL A 610 -18.28 -0.20 5.37
C VAL A 610 -19.54 0.61 5.13
N ALA A 611 -20.08 0.61 3.91
CA ALA A 611 -21.34 1.27 3.59
C ALA A 611 -22.51 0.70 4.42
N GLU A 612 -22.65 -0.63 4.48
CA GLU A 612 -23.72 -1.33 5.21
C GLU A 612 -23.63 -1.11 6.72
N VAL A 613 -22.45 -1.32 7.30
CA VAL A 613 -22.22 -1.11 8.74
C VAL A 613 -22.53 0.34 9.12
N THR A 614 -22.14 1.30 8.29
CA THR A 614 -22.44 2.71 8.55
C THR A 614 -23.93 2.99 8.45
N MET A 615 -24.64 2.47 7.43
CA MET A 615 -26.10 2.63 7.30
C MET A 615 -26.85 2.07 8.51
N VAL A 616 -26.52 0.84 8.95
CA VAL A 616 -27.16 0.21 10.12
C VAL A 616 -26.90 1.03 11.38
N THR A 617 -25.66 1.46 11.62
CA THR A 617 -25.29 2.20 12.82
C THR A 617 -25.98 3.57 12.87
N ILE A 618 -26.00 4.30 11.76
CA ILE A 618 -26.69 5.60 11.67
C ILE A 618 -28.21 5.44 11.81
N TYR A 619 -28.80 4.39 11.23
CA TYR A 619 -30.22 4.11 11.43
C TYR A 619 -30.57 3.89 12.91
N VAL A 620 -29.81 3.05 13.62
CA VAL A 620 -29.98 2.82 15.07
C VAL A 620 -29.79 4.13 15.85
N GLN A 621 -28.81 4.96 15.47
CA GLN A 621 -28.59 6.27 16.09
C GLN A 621 -29.78 7.20 15.89
N LEU A 622 -30.36 7.26 14.69
CA LEU A 622 -31.54 8.07 14.39
C LEU A 622 -32.80 7.56 15.12
N CYS A 623 -32.97 6.24 15.23
CA CYS A 623 -34.03 5.63 16.03
C CYS A 623 -33.91 5.99 17.52
N SER A 624 -32.70 6.25 18.01
CA SER A 624 -32.45 6.75 19.38
C SER A 624 -32.60 8.28 19.54
N GLU A 625 -33.26 8.94 18.58
CA GLU A 625 -33.50 10.39 18.55
C GLU A 625 -32.23 11.26 18.54
N ASN A 626 -31.10 10.74 18.08
CA ASN A 626 -29.85 11.49 18.02
C ASN A 626 -29.51 11.93 16.59
N TYR A 627 -29.63 13.23 16.33
CA TYR A 627 -29.34 13.85 15.03
C TYR A 627 -27.85 14.16 14.78
N HIS A 628 -26.94 13.89 15.72
CA HIS A 628 -25.49 14.14 15.56
C HIS A 628 -24.79 13.03 14.73
N TRP A 629 -25.30 12.75 13.54
CA TRP A 629 -24.83 11.64 12.71
C TRP A 629 -23.61 12.00 11.83
N TRP A 630 -23.35 13.28 11.54
CA TRP A 630 -22.30 13.71 10.60
C TRP A 630 -20.88 13.24 10.95
N TRP A 631 -20.43 13.46 12.19
CA TRP A 631 -19.11 12.98 12.65
C TRP A 631 -19.14 11.50 12.98
N GLN A 632 -20.28 11.00 13.47
CA GLN A 632 -20.44 9.59 13.80
C GLN A 632 -20.32 8.72 12.55
N SER A 633 -20.90 9.11 11.41
CA SER A 633 -20.81 8.34 10.16
C SER A 633 -19.37 8.25 9.65
N PHE A 634 -18.63 9.36 9.74
CA PHE A 634 -17.22 9.40 9.37
C PHE A 634 -16.36 8.53 10.30
N LEU A 635 -16.56 8.63 11.61
CA LEU A 635 -15.79 7.87 12.60
C LEU A 635 -16.14 6.38 12.59
N VAL A 636 -17.41 6.01 12.41
CA VAL A 636 -17.86 4.62 12.29
C VAL A 636 -17.27 3.98 11.04
N GLY A 637 -17.29 4.69 9.90
CA GLY A 637 -16.66 4.22 8.68
C GLY A 637 -15.15 4.00 8.83
N GLY A 638 -14.46 4.90 9.53
CA GLY A 638 -13.03 4.80 9.82
C GLY A 638 -12.66 3.92 11.03
N GLY A 639 -13.63 3.38 11.77
CA GLY A 639 -13.41 2.72 13.06
C GLY A 639 -12.57 1.44 12.96
N SER A 640 -12.60 0.76 11.82
CA SER A 640 -11.77 -0.42 11.55
C SER A 640 -10.27 -0.10 11.53
N ALA A 641 -9.86 1.15 11.30
CA ALA A 641 -8.45 1.54 11.32
C ALA A 641 -7.80 1.33 12.70
N VAL A 642 -8.57 1.48 13.78
CA VAL A 642 -8.10 1.24 15.15
C VAL A 642 -7.78 -0.24 15.35
N TRP A 643 -8.64 -1.13 14.85
CA TRP A 643 -8.40 -2.58 14.91
C TRP A 643 -7.20 -3.00 14.08
N VAL A 644 -7.03 -2.43 12.89
CA VAL A 644 -5.83 -2.65 12.06
C VAL A 644 -4.58 -2.20 12.80
N PHE A 645 -4.59 -1.05 13.47
CA PHE A 645 -3.44 -0.58 14.25
C PHE A 645 -3.13 -1.48 15.46
N LEU A 646 -4.15 -1.94 16.19
CA LEU A 646 -3.95 -2.91 17.28
C LEU A 646 -3.35 -4.22 16.76
N TYR A 647 -3.79 -4.67 15.59
CA TYR A 647 -3.20 -5.82 14.93
C TYR A 647 -1.74 -5.58 14.54
N CYS A 648 -1.36 -4.38 14.06
CA CYS A 648 0.05 -4.02 13.82
C CYS A 648 0.91 -4.17 15.08
N VAL A 649 0.40 -3.73 16.23
CA VAL A 649 1.12 -3.83 17.52
C VAL A 649 1.31 -5.30 17.89
N TRP A 650 0.26 -6.12 17.80
CA TRP A 650 0.36 -7.56 18.05
C TRP A 650 1.35 -8.24 17.10
N TYR A 651 1.27 -7.92 15.81
CA TYR A 651 2.12 -8.49 14.77
C TYR A 651 3.60 -8.15 15.00
N TYR A 652 3.90 -6.93 15.44
CA TYR A 652 5.26 -6.52 15.81
C TYR A 652 5.86 -7.40 16.90
N PHE A 653 5.13 -7.66 17.99
CA PHE A 653 5.68 -8.43 19.12
C PHE A 653 5.70 -9.94 18.89
N VAL A 654 4.76 -10.49 18.10
CA VAL A 654 4.58 -11.95 17.97
C VAL A 654 5.22 -12.52 16.71
N LYS A 655 5.27 -11.75 15.61
CA LYS A 655 5.67 -12.26 14.29
C LYS A 655 6.92 -11.60 13.71
N LEU A 656 7.25 -10.38 14.11
CA LEU A 656 8.39 -9.64 13.59
C LEU A 656 9.56 -9.68 14.59
N HIS A 657 10.70 -10.20 14.14
CA HIS A 657 11.96 -10.14 14.90
C HIS A 657 12.77 -8.90 14.50
N ILE A 658 12.16 -7.71 14.62
CA ILE A 658 12.84 -6.46 14.25
C ILE A 658 13.84 -6.06 15.34
N THR A 659 15.10 -5.84 14.95
CA THR A 659 16.13 -5.31 15.85
C THR A 659 16.40 -3.83 15.58
N GLY A 660 16.72 -3.09 16.65
CA GLY A 660 17.10 -1.68 16.60
C GLY A 660 15.94 -0.69 16.80
N PHE A 661 16.26 0.42 17.45
CA PHE A 661 15.30 1.48 17.77
C PHE A 661 14.74 2.17 16.51
N VAL A 662 15.61 2.55 15.57
CA VAL A 662 15.20 3.26 14.34
C VAL A 662 14.28 2.39 13.49
N SER A 663 14.60 1.10 13.30
CA SER A 663 13.74 0.16 12.58
C SER A 663 12.35 0.03 13.19
N SER A 664 12.27 0.01 14.52
CA SER A 664 11.01 -0.09 15.26
C SER A 664 10.19 1.20 15.14
N MET A 665 10.83 2.37 15.24
CA MET A 665 10.20 3.67 15.02
C MET A 665 9.65 3.79 13.59
N LEU A 666 10.40 3.37 12.58
CA LEU A 666 9.95 3.36 11.18
C LEU A 666 8.72 2.47 11.00
N PHE A 667 8.72 1.26 11.57
CA PHE A 667 7.58 0.35 11.51
C PHE A 667 6.31 0.98 12.09
N PHE A 668 6.35 1.45 13.35
CA PHE A 668 5.16 2.03 13.99
C PHE A 668 4.67 3.29 13.28
N SER A 669 5.58 4.13 12.80
CA SER A 669 5.22 5.38 12.12
C SER A 669 4.63 5.12 10.72
N TYR A 670 5.20 4.21 9.95
CA TYR A 670 4.63 3.81 8.65
C TYR A 670 3.28 3.10 8.81
N SER A 671 3.14 2.20 9.80
CA SER A 671 1.87 1.55 10.09
C SER A 671 0.80 2.53 10.58
N PHE A 672 1.16 3.52 11.40
CA PHE A 672 0.24 4.58 11.82
C PHE A 672 -0.23 5.42 10.61
N MET A 673 0.67 5.84 9.74
CA MET A 673 0.31 6.56 8.52
C MET A 673 -0.61 5.73 7.61
N ALA A 674 -0.32 4.44 7.41
CA ALA A 674 -1.18 3.54 6.65
C ALA A 674 -2.58 3.43 7.27
N CYS A 675 -2.69 3.34 8.60
CA CYS A 675 -3.97 3.33 9.30
C CYS A 675 -4.73 4.66 9.15
N CYS A 676 -4.04 5.81 9.20
CA CYS A 676 -4.67 7.11 8.94
C CYS A 676 -5.22 7.20 7.51
N VAL A 677 -4.46 6.77 6.50
CA VAL A 677 -4.89 6.73 5.10
C VAL A 677 -6.13 5.84 4.94
N TYR A 678 -6.07 4.63 5.50
CA TYR A 678 -7.16 3.67 5.48
C TYR A 678 -8.41 4.21 6.20
N GLY A 679 -8.25 4.83 7.37
CA GLY A 679 -9.34 5.44 8.14
C GLY A 679 -9.99 6.63 7.43
N LEU A 680 -9.21 7.46 6.73
CA LEU A 680 -9.76 8.55 5.91
C LEU A 680 -10.55 8.03 4.70
N LEU A 681 -10.05 6.97 4.02
CA LEU A 681 -10.73 6.37 2.88
C LEU A 681 -12.07 5.76 3.30
N THR A 682 -12.05 4.89 4.31
CA THR A 682 -13.24 4.20 4.82
C THR A 682 -14.20 5.15 5.53
N GLY A 683 -13.69 6.16 6.24
CA GLY A 683 -14.49 7.23 6.84
C GLY A 683 -15.24 8.08 5.81
N THR A 684 -14.60 8.43 4.69
CA THR A 684 -15.27 9.14 3.59
C THR A 684 -16.35 8.29 2.93
N VAL A 685 -16.10 6.99 2.71
CA VAL A 685 -17.13 6.06 2.22
C VAL A 685 -18.33 6.06 3.18
N GLY A 686 -18.09 5.86 4.48
CA GLY A 686 -19.14 5.87 5.50
C GLY A 686 -19.94 7.17 5.55
N PHE A 687 -19.25 8.31 5.46
CA PHE A 687 -19.90 9.62 5.42
C PHE A 687 -20.82 9.79 4.19
N LEU A 688 -20.31 9.48 2.99
CA LEU A 688 -21.07 9.64 1.75
C LEU A 688 -22.27 8.69 1.68
N THR A 689 -22.10 7.45 2.16
CA THR A 689 -23.19 6.46 2.21
C THR A 689 -24.25 6.85 3.23
N ALA A 690 -23.83 7.30 4.42
CA ALA A 690 -24.76 7.83 5.42
C ALA A 690 -25.51 9.06 4.90
N TYR A 691 -24.82 9.98 4.22
CA TYR A 691 -25.44 11.16 3.62
C TYR A 691 -26.51 10.78 2.60
N ALA A 692 -26.20 9.87 1.68
CA ALA A 692 -27.15 9.37 0.68
C ALA A 692 -28.35 8.66 1.33
N PHE A 693 -28.09 7.83 2.35
CA PHE A 693 -29.11 7.10 3.11
C PHE A 693 -30.06 8.04 3.86
N VAL A 694 -29.52 9.00 4.62
CA VAL A 694 -30.32 9.99 5.36
C VAL A 694 -31.16 10.82 4.40
N ARG A 695 -30.58 11.29 3.29
CA ARG A 695 -31.34 12.04 2.27
C ARG A 695 -32.50 11.22 1.72
N ARG A 696 -32.30 9.91 1.50
CA ARG A 696 -33.32 9.00 0.96
C ARG A 696 -34.43 8.66 1.95
N ILE A 697 -34.14 8.69 3.25
CA ILE A 697 -35.14 8.42 4.30
C ILE A 697 -36.06 9.61 4.53
N TYR A 698 -35.55 10.84 4.41
CA TYR A 698 -36.32 12.07 4.64
C TYR A 698 -36.76 12.77 3.33
N GLY A 699 -36.51 12.19 2.15
CA GLY A 699 -36.72 12.83 0.84
C GLY A 699 -36.80 11.89 -0.36
#